data_AF-A0A7S3LBW4-F1
#
_entry.id   AF-A0A7S3LBW4-F1
#
_cell.length_a   1.000
_cell.length_b   1.000
_cell.length_c   1.000
_cell.angle_alpha   90.00
_cell.angle_beta   90.00
_cell.angle_gamma   90.00
#
_symmetry.space_group_name_H-M   'P 1'
#
loop_
_entity.id
_entity.type
_entity.pdbx_description
1 polymer ?
#
loop_
_entity_poly.entity_id
_entity_poly.type
_entity_poly.pdbx_seq_one_letter_code
_entity_poly.pdbx_strand_id
1 'polypeptide(L)'
;MRTTMRREKLFSVQYALKLFGLLWWSGPRGVEADETAAKNPFARGCLQSKVEEWTKWRVCNSDDDDLIGAEQNHLCRPSEFPQHVEVRIKCQDWESVLFGSWVLQIILSELLEVPTTLETGDPAAVMQFYNADNRFEFGTSANNFAAFVNAKAVHGDCRKLQQPANDTYLNCAHVIPEVWTARSTTVQGMIRDGLLDPPAALGALGTEGLYVPKFTLDVDPSLASWMGLSGDDAVRHKLARMFLRPTKWGEYCNDISPTKCQFPDGVAERPPATEDERTMLFHDGVYWGHFRNTTQNDCQQFPQNCTGHIGDFPCGWGGSLEATCHHLNIALESNGDEPYSGGWTYGQLGQMWRAANATRNHVGIMWAIPDPIYEAFQGTDFEFVKVTLPAPTQKCLKNRIVAENRCSPDPALRLGVAEGICDESARPLHKLVLSELATLTKGDHIPEAIHSPAYDVVSQFTITELQINEMFSYWQTMDSPREAICQWVVDNLEDIQQQYIPESYPRTFESGKSTPFSSASSLRYVTSILGGIAFALIVGTTAMLYRQRQRRVFRYAQIEFLYLLLAGASSVAAGGVLRGLGNPTDATCLTQVWLTSLGYTLELVPLLVKVAAINRLMQAASRMRRVKLKRSSLWGGVAAISLLVTLVLLAWTIFDPPRREAEYEVTNRQTNDLYQATIISTEYYCRSESEFWEYTAVIWNVILILCATALAFQSRAVKQDFNESQVLSKLIYSHFLFVMLRVTSFFFPPEVADPMLSIIFSLDTILMVLIYFLPKFFANDQTGVIGTPNTRISGLNLSEASNVRGSANFTSNGPSVQFHFGNETIQAYRAGSNQRSSEAKVKFQLESAHALSDSSTSGDNFVPAESTNNDLPVCKGATDSCEEDSTLALEKISEKLNARASR
;
A
#
# COMPACT_ATOMS: atom_id res chain seq x y z
N MET A 1 37.91 12.11 36.16
CA MET A 1 38.33 11.21 37.27
C MET A 1 38.01 9.79 36.86
N ARG A 2 38.83 8.78 37.23
CA ARG A 2 38.56 7.31 37.26
C ARG A 2 37.66 6.69 36.15
N THR A 3 38.07 5.71 35.37
CA THR A 3 39.37 4.99 35.24
C THR A 3 39.34 4.20 33.93
N THR A 4 40.45 4.14 33.18
CA THR A 4 40.50 3.48 31.85
C THR A 4 41.50 2.33 31.81
N MET A 5 41.23 1.33 30.97
CA MET A 5 42.14 0.27 30.48
C MET A 5 42.92 -0.59 31.50
N ARG A 6 42.54 -1.87 31.63
CA ARG A 6 43.39 -3.03 31.21
C ARG A 6 42.74 -4.37 31.55
N ARG A 7 42.54 -5.23 30.53
CA ARG A 7 42.63 -6.70 30.66
C ARG A 7 42.78 -7.41 29.31
N GLU A 8 43.96 -7.28 28.72
CA GLU A 8 44.44 -8.24 27.72
C GLU A 8 44.78 -9.60 28.37
N LYS A 9 45.07 -10.61 27.54
CA LYS A 9 45.61 -11.93 27.87
C LYS A 9 44.62 -12.94 28.49
N LEU A 10 43.75 -13.49 27.63
CA LEU A 10 43.24 -14.86 27.78
C LEU A 10 42.99 -15.59 26.43
N PHE A 11 43.65 -15.17 25.35
CA PHE A 11 43.57 -15.76 24.01
C PHE A 11 44.95 -16.25 23.52
N SER A 12 45.49 -17.30 24.14
CA SER A 12 46.76 -17.92 23.67
C SER A 12 46.99 -19.34 24.23
N VAL A 13 46.07 -20.28 23.95
CA VAL A 13 46.31 -21.73 24.18
C VAL A 13 45.73 -22.58 23.05
N GLN A 14 44.46 -22.39 22.68
CA GLN A 14 43.77 -23.28 21.73
C GLN A 14 44.33 -23.27 20.29
N TYR A 15 44.97 -22.19 19.84
CA TYR A 15 45.57 -22.11 18.49
C TYR A 15 46.81 -22.99 18.30
N ALA A 16 47.53 -23.34 19.38
CA ALA A 16 48.80 -24.07 19.27
C ALA A 16 48.64 -25.57 18.91
N LEU A 17 47.44 -26.14 19.11
CA LEU A 17 47.19 -27.59 18.92
C LEU A 17 46.53 -27.97 17.58
N LYS A 18 46.06 -27.01 16.77
CA LYS A 18 45.62 -27.28 15.40
C LYS A 18 46.78 -27.34 14.38
N LEU A 19 47.95 -26.79 14.72
CA LEU A 19 49.10 -26.64 13.81
C LEU A 19 49.80 -27.95 13.41
N PHE A 20 49.43 -29.10 13.99
CA PHE A 20 49.94 -30.43 13.60
C PHE A 20 48.95 -31.28 12.78
N GLY A 21 47.77 -30.75 12.44
CA GLY A 21 46.80 -31.40 11.54
C GLY A 21 46.94 -31.03 10.06
N LEU A 22 47.89 -30.14 9.71
CA LEU A 22 48.07 -29.59 8.37
C LEU A 22 48.82 -30.56 7.44
N LEU A 23 48.13 -31.59 6.94
CA LEU A 23 48.63 -32.41 5.82
C LEU A 23 47.55 -33.09 4.96
N TRP A 24 46.28 -33.07 5.35
CA TRP A 24 45.15 -33.51 4.51
C TRP A 24 44.16 -32.35 4.39
N TRP A 25 44.13 -31.72 3.21
CA TRP A 25 43.27 -30.58 2.90
C TRP A 25 42.17 -31.05 1.95
N SER A 26 40.98 -31.32 2.48
CA SER A 26 39.80 -31.65 1.69
C SER A 26 39.23 -30.37 1.07
N GLY A 27 39.02 -30.36 -0.25
CA GLY A 27 38.42 -29.24 -0.96
C GLY A 27 36.93 -29.04 -0.66
N PRO A 28 36.30 -28.02 -1.29
CA PRO A 28 34.86 -27.81 -1.20
C PRO A 28 34.13 -28.99 -1.85
N ARG A 29 33.32 -29.71 -1.06
CA ARG A 29 32.61 -30.92 -1.53
C ARG A 29 31.74 -30.57 -2.74
N GLY A 30 31.86 -31.36 -3.81
CA GLY A 30 30.87 -31.36 -4.88
C GLY A 30 29.50 -31.77 -4.34
N VAL A 31 28.44 -31.13 -4.85
CA VAL A 31 27.06 -31.46 -4.46
C VAL A 31 26.58 -32.66 -5.27
N GLU A 32 27.05 -33.87 -4.90
CA GLU A 32 26.34 -35.11 -5.22
C GLU A 32 25.03 -35.12 -4.40
N ALA A 33 23.89 -35.23 -5.07
CA ALA A 33 22.58 -35.24 -4.43
C ALA A 33 22.26 -36.63 -3.85
N ASP A 34 22.66 -36.88 -2.61
CA ASP A 34 22.23 -38.06 -1.83
C ASP A 34 20.70 -38.04 -1.64
N GLU A 35 20.02 -39.11 -2.06
CA GLU A 35 18.55 -39.26 -1.98
C GLU A 35 18.00 -39.31 -0.54
N THR A 36 18.85 -39.19 0.48
CA THR A 36 18.45 -38.85 1.86
C THR A 36 18.58 -37.35 2.18
N ALA A 37 18.20 -36.50 1.22
CA ALA A 37 18.26 -35.05 1.26
C ALA A 37 17.94 -34.44 2.65
N ALA A 38 18.94 -33.80 3.25
CA ALA A 38 18.80 -33.11 4.52
C ALA A 38 17.83 -31.94 4.35
N LYS A 39 16.66 -32.03 5.00
CA LYS A 39 15.61 -31.00 4.98
C LYS A 39 16.20 -29.63 5.27
N ASN A 40 15.81 -28.64 4.48
CA ASN A 40 16.30 -27.26 4.61
C ASN A 40 16.03 -26.74 6.03
N PRO A 41 17.05 -26.44 6.85
CA PRO A 41 16.86 -25.99 8.22
C PRO A 41 16.13 -24.64 8.27
N PHE A 42 16.30 -23.82 7.24
CA PHE A 42 15.74 -22.48 7.15
C PHE A 42 14.31 -22.42 6.62
N ALA A 43 13.64 -23.56 6.35
CA ALA A 43 12.28 -23.56 5.76
C ALA A 43 11.23 -22.76 6.57
N ARG A 44 11.49 -22.47 7.86
CA ARG A 44 10.69 -21.63 8.76
C ARG A 44 11.05 -20.14 8.80
N GLY A 45 12.22 -19.79 8.28
CA GLY A 45 12.88 -18.50 8.43
C GLY A 45 14.38 -18.68 8.71
N CYS A 46 15.21 -17.87 8.06
CA CYS A 46 16.63 -17.74 8.36
C CYS A 46 16.83 -17.20 9.79
N LEU A 47 16.22 -16.06 10.09
CA LEU A 47 16.45 -15.33 11.35
C LEU A 47 15.95 -16.15 12.53
N GLN A 48 14.79 -16.79 12.38
CA GLN A 48 14.24 -17.72 13.38
C GLN A 48 15.19 -18.88 13.70
N SER A 49 15.98 -19.34 12.72
CA SER A 49 16.89 -20.48 12.88
C SER A 49 18.25 -20.10 13.49
N LYS A 50 18.61 -18.81 13.49
CA LYS A 50 19.96 -18.31 13.84
C LYS A 50 20.00 -17.34 15.01
N VAL A 51 18.95 -16.54 15.20
CA VAL A 51 18.90 -15.47 16.22
C VAL A 51 18.03 -15.97 17.39
N GLU A 52 18.63 -16.19 18.55
CA GLU A 52 17.95 -16.83 19.71
C GLU A 52 16.69 -16.07 20.18
N GLU A 53 16.65 -14.75 19.99
CA GLU A 53 15.50 -13.89 20.36
C GLU A 53 14.42 -13.82 19.25
N TRP A 54 14.68 -14.35 18.06
CA TRP A 54 13.78 -14.22 16.90
C TRP A 54 12.70 -15.31 16.88
N THR A 55 11.51 -14.96 17.37
CA THR A 55 10.38 -15.90 17.51
C THR A 55 9.39 -15.88 16.34
N LYS A 56 9.50 -14.95 15.38
CA LYS A 56 8.62 -14.86 14.20
C LYS A 56 9.04 -15.84 13.11
N TRP A 57 8.14 -16.70 12.65
CA TRP A 57 8.30 -17.39 11.36
C TRP A 57 8.17 -16.40 10.19
N ARG A 58 8.68 -16.77 9.02
CA ARG A 58 8.46 -16.05 7.76
C ARG A 58 6.97 -15.98 7.38
N VAL A 59 6.62 -15.00 6.58
CA VAL A 59 5.31 -14.92 5.91
C VAL A 59 5.19 -15.97 4.80
N CYS A 60 4.02 -16.59 4.67
CA CYS A 60 3.70 -17.53 3.60
C CYS A 60 3.62 -16.84 2.23
N ASN A 61 3.98 -17.54 1.15
CA ASN A 61 3.88 -17.07 -0.24
C ASN A 61 3.07 -18.05 -1.13
N SER A 62 2.75 -17.71 -2.38
CA SER A 62 1.94 -18.58 -3.24
C SER A 62 2.63 -19.84 -3.78
N ASP A 63 3.91 -20.04 -3.50
CA ASP A 63 4.65 -21.27 -3.80
C ASP A 63 4.77 -22.21 -2.56
N ASP A 64 4.17 -21.85 -1.41
CA ASP A 64 4.05 -22.73 -0.25
C ASP A 64 2.94 -23.78 -0.46
N ASP A 65 3.34 -25.02 -0.72
CA ASP A 65 2.44 -26.19 -0.92
C ASP A 65 1.39 -26.33 0.20
N ASP A 66 0.11 -26.27 -0.20
CA ASP A 66 -1.05 -26.23 0.70
C ASP A 66 -0.86 -25.21 1.84
N LEU A 67 -1.12 -23.92 1.58
CA LEU A 67 -1.08 -22.84 2.57
C LEU A 67 -1.71 -23.21 3.93
N ILE A 68 -2.83 -23.94 3.92
CA ILE A 68 -3.53 -24.38 5.13
C ILE A 68 -2.69 -25.43 5.88
N GLY A 69 -2.09 -26.36 5.15
CA GLY A 69 -1.10 -27.32 5.65
C GLY A 69 0.22 -26.66 6.09
N ALA A 70 0.71 -25.63 5.40
CA ALA A 70 1.95 -24.92 5.73
C ALA A 70 1.82 -24.12 7.05
N GLU A 71 0.69 -23.45 7.27
CA GLU A 71 0.32 -22.82 8.54
C GLU A 71 0.20 -23.86 9.67
N GLN A 72 -0.53 -24.96 9.43
CA GLN A 72 -0.75 -26.03 10.42
C GLN A 72 0.54 -26.79 10.80
N ASN A 73 1.45 -27.00 9.85
CA ASN A 73 2.77 -27.61 10.09
C ASN A 73 3.80 -26.60 10.64
N HIS A 74 3.40 -25.34 10.82
CA HIS A 74 4.22 -24.27 11.35
C HIS A 74 5.48 -24.05 10.50
N LEU A 75 5.33 -23.98 9.17
CA LEU A 75 6.39 -23.66 8.21
C LEU A 75 6.43 -22.16 7.88
N CYS A 76 5.28 -21.50 7.91
CA CYS A 76 5.13 -20.07 7.71
C CYS A 76 3.89 -19.59 8.48
N ARG A 77 3.59 -18.29 8.40
CA ARG A 77 2.36 -17.69 8.95
C ARG A 77 1.75 -16.72 7.92
N PRO A 78 0.44 -16.44 7.98
CA PRO A 78 -0.14 -15.35 7.20
C PRO A 78 0.49 -14.02 7.63
N SER A 79 0.59 -13.07 6.68
CA SER A 79 1.01 -11.70 7.00
C SER A 79 0.00 -11.04 7.94
N GLU A 80 0.49 -10.21 8.86
CA GLU A 80 -0.37 -9.28 9.62
C GLU A 80 -1.08 -8.27 8.69
N PHE A 81 -0.57 -8.07 7.48
CA PHE A 81 -1.00 -7.09 6.49
C PHE A 81 -1.56 -7.78 5.23
N PRO A 82 -2.83 -8.24 5.21
CA PRO A 82 -3.40 -9.03 4.12
C PRO A 82 -3.49 -8.29 2.77
N GLN A 83 -3.38 -6.96 2.77
CA GLN A 83 -3.31 -6.11 1.57
C GLN A 83 -1.89 -5.98 0.98
N HIS A 84 -0.84 -6.51 1.63
CA HIS A 84 0.48 -6.60 1.01
C HIS A 84 0.43 -7.52 -0.21
N VAL A 85 0.74 -6.96 -1.39
CA VAL A 85 0.93 -7.74 -2.61
C VAL A 85 2.16 -8.63 -2.51
N GLU A 86 2.12 -9.79 -3.16
CA GLU A 86 3.25 -10.72 -3.17
C GLU A 86 4.34 -10.25 -4.13
N VAL A 87 5.56 -10.06 -3.63
CA VAL A 87 6.70 -9.68 -4.46
C VAL A 87 7.33 -10.93 -5.07
N ARG A 88 6.98 -11.20 -6.32
CA ARG A 88 7.74 -12.09 -7.20
C ARG A 88 9.03 -11.44 -7.71
N ILE A 89 10.16 -12.08 -7.42
CA ILE A 89 11.54 -11.71 -7.78
C ILE A 89 12.03 -12.67 -8.87
N LYS A 90 12.30 -12.20 -10.10
CA LYS A 90 12.85 -13.08 -11.15
C LYS A 90 14.36 -13.25 -10.98
N CYS A 91 14.77 -14.46 -10.63
CA CYS A 91 16.18 -14.86 -10.56
C CYS A 91 16.72 -15.26 -11.94
N GLN A 92 18.03 -15.12 -12.18
CA GLN A 92 18.67 -15.52 -13.44
C GLN A 92 19.45 -16.84 -13.24
N ASP A 93 20.42 -17.10 -14.09
CA ASP A 93 21.20 -18.34 -14.25
C ASP A 93 22.62 -18.29 -13.62
N TRP A 94 22.87 -17.38 -12.67
CA TRP A 94 24.17 -17.22 -11.98
C TRP A 94 24.03 -16.84 -10.49
N GLU A 95 25.10 -17.00 -9.70
CA GLU A 95 25.04 -17.01 -8.24
C GLU A 95 24.86 -15.63 -7.58
N SER A 96 25.48 -14.55 -8.09
CA SER A 96 25.38 -13.22 -7.44
C SER A 96 23.94 -12.71 -7.38
N VAL A 97 23.16 -12.93 -8.44
CA VAL A 97 21.73 -12.56 -8.48
C VAL A 97 20.86 -13.50 -7.65
N LEU A 98 21.21 -14.78 -7.55
CA LEU A 98 20.52 -15.73 -6.67
C LEU A 98 20.73 -15.34 -5.20
N PHE A 99 21.97 -15.01 -4.83
CA PHE A 99 22.35 -14.56 -3.49
C PHE A 99 21.66 -13.24 -3.14
N GLY A 100 21.67 -12.25 -4.04
CA GLY A 100 20.91 -11.01 -3.87
C GLY A 100 19.38 -11.22 -3.79
N SER A 101 18.85 -12.20 -4.52
CA SER A 101 17.43 -12.58 -4.47
C SER A 101 17.05 -13.23 -3.14
N TRP A 102 17.93 -14.07 -2.57
CA TRP A 102 17.74 -14.68 -1.25
C TRP A 102 17.82 -13.65 -0.12
N VAL A 103 18.78 -12.71 -0.17
CA VAL A 103 18.85 -11.58 0.78
C VAL A 103 17.56 -10.75 0.73
N LEU A 104 17.08 -10.38 -0.46
CA LEU A 104 15.79 -9.70 -0.63
C LEU A 104 14.61 -10.52 -0.10
N GLN A 105 14.57 -11.83 -0.34
CA GLN A 105 13.51 -12.72 0.14
C GLN A 105 13.46 -12.79 1.67
N ILE A 106 14.61 -12.84 2.34
CA ILE A 106 14.69 -12.81 3.81
C ILE A 106 14.23 -11.46 4.37
N ILE A 107 14.74 -10.34 3.82
CA ILE A 107 14.35 -8.99 4.24
C ILE A 107 12.83 -8.78 4.10
N LEU A 108 12.27 -9.10 2.93
CA LEU A 108 10.85 -8.85 2.67
C LEU A 108 9.92 -9.77 3.49
N SER A 109 10.22 -11.07 3.58
CA SER A 109 9.28 -12.05 4.18
C SER A 109 9.49 -12.34 5.67
N GLU A 110 10.66 -12.06 6.26
CA GLU A 110 10.89 -12.20 7.70
C GLU A 110 10.87 -10.84 8.43
N LEU A 111 11.54 -9.81 7.91
CA LEU A 111 11.58 -8.50 8.58
C LEU A 111 10.32 -7.67 8.32
N LEU A 112 9.78 -7.67 7.08
CA LEU A 112 8.85 -6.64 6.61
C LEU A 112 7.41 -7.08 6.36
N GLU A 113 7.04 -8.31 6.73
CA GLU A 113 5.69 -8.85 6.59
C GLU A 113 5.18 -8.93 5.12
N VAL A 114 6.07 -9.03 4.13
CA VAL A 114 5.73 -9.06 2.69
C VAL A 114 5.87 -10.49 2.13
N PRO A 115 4.79 -11.12 1.64
CA PRO A 115 4.87 -12.39 0.91
C PRO A 115 5.84 -12.27 -0.28
N THR A 116 6.85 -13.14 -0.36
CA THR A 116 7.95 -12.98 -1.34
C THR A 116 8.38 -14.31 -1.93
N THR A 117 8.50 -14.36 -3.26
CA THR A 117 8.55 -15.58 -4.09
C THR A 117 9.64 -15.41 -5.15
N LEU A 118 10.45 -16.45 -5.40
CA LEU A 118 11.42 -16.43 -6.50
C LEU A 118 10.81 -17.00 -7.78
N GLU A 119 10.58 -16.12 -8.75
CA GLU A 119 10.12 -16.44 -10.10
C GLU A 119 11.31 -17.00 -10.91
N THR A 120 11.15 -18.22 -11.41
CA THR A 120 12.22 -19.01 -12.04
C THR A 120 12.23 -18.87 -13.56
N GLY A 121 11.07 -18.64 -14.17
CA GLY A 121 10.84 -18.78 -15.61
C GLY A 121 10.53 -20.21 -16.06
N ASP A 122 10.40 -21.16 -15.14
CA ASP A 122 10.17 -22.59 -15.43
C ASP A 122 9.37 -23.27 -14.29
N PRO A 123 8.21 -23.90 -14.58
CA PRO A 123 7.38 -24.52 -13.54
C PRO A 123 8.02 -25.75 -12.87
N ALA A 124 9.06 -26.34 -13.45
CA ALA A 124 9.78 -27.47 -12.85
C ALA A 124 10.94 -27.03 -11.94
N ALA A 125 11.45 -25.80 -12.10
CA ALA A 125 12.65 -25.32 -11.42
C ALA A 125 12.34 -24.70 -10.04
N VAL A 126 13.20 -24.95 -9.05
CA VAL A 126 12.99 -24.57 -7.64
C VAL A 126 14.20 -23.82 -7.06
N MET A 127 14.12 -22.48 -7.03
CA MET A 127 15.16 -21.60 -6.46
C MET A 127 14.87 -21.07 -5.05
N GLN A 128 13.64 -21.23 -4.53
CA GLN A 128 13.19 -20.61 -3.27
C GLN A 128 14.18 -20.84 -2.13
N PHE A 129 14.57 -19.79 -1.39
CA PHE A 129 15.45 -19.93 -0.23
C PHE A 129 14.84 -20.88 0.82
N TYR A 130 13.51 -20.84 0.97
CA TYR A 130 12.76 -21.63 1.95
C TYR A 130 12.30 -23.03 1.51
N ASN A 131 12.62 -23.50 0.30
CA ASN A 131 12.16 -24.81 -0.18
C ASN A 131 12.57 -25.95 0.77
N ALA A 132 11.61 -26.76 1.21
CA ALA A 132 11.81 -27.77 2.26
C ALA A 132 12.74 -28.93 1.85
N ASP A 133 12.72 -29.32 0.57
CA ASP A 133 13.57 -30.37 -0.02
C ASP A 133 15.05 -29.94 -0.15
N ASN A 134 15.37 -28.67 0.13
CA ASN A 134 16.72 -28.10 0.01
C ASN A 134 17.31 -28.12 -1.42
N ARG A 135 16.46 -28.21 -2.46
CA ARG A 135 16.90 -28.21 -3.87
C ARG A 135 17.69 -26.95 -4.22
N PHE A 136 18.64 -27.06 -5.13
CA PHE A 136 19.46 -25.94 -5.60
C PHE A 136 19.60 -26.05 -7.12
N GLU A 137 18.93 -25.12 -7.81
CA GLU A 137 18.73 -25.13 -9.25
C GLU A 137 18.88 -23.68 -9.76
N PHE A 138 19.18 -23.50 -11.05
CA PHE A 138 19.34 -22.18 -11.68
C PHE A 138 18.21 -21.91 -12.68
N GLY A 139 17.96 -20.63 -12.99
CA GLY A 139 16.93 -20.25 -13.97
C GLY A 139 17.25 -20.79 -15.37
N THR A 140 16.28 -21.40 -16.05
CA THR A 140 16.47 -21.90 -17.42
C THR A 140 16.44 -20.79 -18.48
N SER A 141 16.20 -19.54 -18.09
CA SER A 141 16.19 -18.37 -18.98
C SER A 141 16.72 -17.09 -18.31
N ALA A 142 17.87 -16.64 -18.80
CA ALA A 142 18.46 -15.33 -18.55
C ALA A 142 17.65 -14.20 -19.21
N ASN A 143 17.63 -13.00 -18.61
CA ASN A 143 17.08 -11.77 -19.19
C ASN A 143 15.62 -11.91 -19.70
N ASN A 144 14.81 -12.77 -19.07
CA ASN A 144 13.45 -13.08 -19.50
C ASN A 144 12.45 -11.95 -19.12
N PHE A 145 12.55 -10.82 -19.84
CA PHE A 145 11.76 -9.60 -19.58
C PHE A 145 10.24 -9.75 -19.85
N ALA A 146 9.79 -10.87 -20.42
CA ALA A 146 8.36 -11.17 -20.59
C ALA A 146 7.63 -11.23 -19.23
N ALA A 147 8.32 -11.60 -18.15
CA ALA A 147 7.78 -11.63 -16.79
C ALA A 147 7.17 -10.28 -16.35
N PHE A 148 7.76 -9.15 -16.79
CA PHE A 148 7.22 -7.83 -16.50
C PHE A 148 5.97 -7.51 -17.35
N VAL A 149 5.98 -7.91 -18.63
CA VAL A 149 4.84 -7.72 -19.54
C VAL A 149 3.62 -8.49 -19.02
N ASN A 150 3.84 -9.73 -18.58
CA ASN A 150 2.82 -10.57 -17.95
C ASN A 150 2.33 -9.96 -16.63
N ALA A 151 3.22 -9.44 -15.78
CA ALA A 151 2.84 -8.74 -14.56
C ALA A 151 1.94 -7.52 -14.86
N LYS A 152 2.31 -6.65 -15.81
CA LYS A 152 1.48 -5.50 -16.21
C LYS A 152 0.12 -5.93 -16.78
N ALA A 153 0.04 -7.06 -17.49
CA ALA A 153 -1.20 -7.61 -18.01
C ALA A 153 -2.20 -8.06 -16.92
N VAL A 154 -1.74 -8.37 -15.69
CA VAL A 154 -2.60 -8.69 -14.54
C VAL A 154 -2.69 -7.57 -13.48
N HIS A 155 -2.29 -6.35 -13.87
CA HIS A 155 -2.17 -5.19 -12.98
C HIS A 155 -1.27 -5.49 -11.76
N GLY A 156 -0.10 -6.07 -12.03
CA GLY A 156 0.97 -6.35 -11.07
C GLY A 156 0.62 -7.28 -9.90
N ASP A 157 -0.46 -8.05 -9.98
CA ASP A 157 -0.74 -9.12 -9.00
C ASP A 157 -0.53 -10.48 -9.66
N CYS A 158 0.73 -10.96 -9.61
CA CYS A 158 1.13 -12.21 -10.23
C CYS A 158 0.34 -13.44 -9.75
N ARG A 159 -0.29 -13.39 -8.56
CA ARG A 159 -1.12 -14.49 -8.04
C ARG A 159 -2.35 -14.76 -8.91
N LYS A 160 -2.75 -13.80 -9.77
CA LYS A 160 -3.83 -13.97 -10.75
C LYS A 160 -3.46 -14.86 -11.94
N LEU A 161 -2.17 -15.13 -12.17
CA LEU A 161 -1.67 -16.06 -13.20
C LEU A 161 -1.61 -17.51 -12.69
N GLN A 162 -2.53 -17.90 -11.79
CA GLN A 162 -2.64 -19.27 -11.31
C GLN A 162 -2.79 -20.25 -12.47
N GLN A 163 -1.87 -21.22 -12.52
CA GLN A 163 -1.71 -22.15 -13.63
C GLN A 163 -2.93 -23.08 -13.74
N PRO A 164 -3.68 -23.06 -14.87
CA PRO A 164 -4.57 -24.17 -15.19
C PRO A 164 -3.72 -25.41 -15.46
N ALA A 165 -4.13 -26.58 -14.96
CA ALA A 165 -3.37 -27.83 -15.05
C ALA A 165 -3.26 -28.45 -16.49
N ASN A 166 -3.34 -27.62 -17.54
CA ASN A 166 -3.31 -28.02 -18.95
C ASN A 166 -2.93 -26.88 -19.94
N ASP A 167 -2.55 -25.68 -19.47
CA ASP A 167 -2.22 -24.54 -20.34
C ASP A 167 -0.82 -23.97 -20.05
N THR A 168 -0.26 -23.22 -20.99
CA THR A 168 1.15 -22.78 -20.94
C THR A 168 1.47 -21.89 -19.73
N TYR A 169 2.52 -22.25 -18.98
CA TYR A 169 3.10 -21.45 -17.92
C TYR A 169 3.47 -20.03 -18.39
N LEU A 170 3.07 -19.03 -17.62
CA LEU A 170 3.40 -17.62 -17.83
C LEU A 170 4.15 -17.09 -16.60
N ASN A 171 5.44 -16.81 -16.78
CA ASN A 171 6.29 -16.22 -15.76
C ASN A 171 5.82 -14.80 -15.37
N CYS A 172 6.00 -14.40 -14.12
CA CYS A 172 5.55 -13.09 -13.64
C CYS A 172 6.42 -12.54 -12.50
N ALA A 173 6.96 -11.33 -12.68
CA ALA A 173 7.83 -10.69 -11.70
C ALA A 173 7.70 -9.17 -11.65
N HIS A 174 8.03 -8.62 -10.48
CA HIS A 174 8.02 -7.18 -10.20
C HIS A 174 9.44 -6.60 -10.12
N VAL A 175 10.45 -7.47 -9.97
CA VAL A 175 11.88 -7.08 -9.90
C VAL A 175 12.76 -8.17 -10.51
N ILE A 176 13.83 -7.74 -11.19
CA ILE A 176 15.03 -8.55 -11.42
C ILE A 176 16.18 -7.85 -10.68
N PRO A 177 16.79 -8.45 -9.64
CA PRO A 177 17.80 -7.78 -8.82
C PRO A 177 19.11 -7.48 -9.57
N GLU A 178 19.43 -8.22 -10.64
CA GLU A 178 20.65 -8.02 -11.41
C GLU A 178 20.45 -8.25 -12.91
N VAL A 179 20.83 -7.25 -13.72
CA VAL A 179 20.72 -7.24 -15.17
C VAL A 179 21.93 -6.56 -15.79
N TRP A 180 22.77 -7.36 -16.45
CA TRP A 180 23.95 -6.89 -17.20
C TRP A 180 23.56 -6.08 -18.46
N THR A 181 22.37 -6.33 -18.99
CA THR A 181 21.86 -5.80 -20.27
C THR A 181 20.89 -4.61 -20.13
N ALA A 182 20.85 -3.92 -18.98
CA ALA A 182 19.86 -2.87 -18.68
C ALA A 182 19.90 -1.63 -19.62
N ARG A 183 20.98 -1.48 -20.39
CA ARG A 183 21.14 -0.45 -21.44
C ARG A 183 20.74 -0.91 -22.85
N SER A 184 20.21 -2.12 -22.98
CA SER A 184 19.68 -2.66 -24.25
C SER A 184 18.49 -1.85 -24.77
N THR A 185 18.34 -1.79 -26.09
CA THR A 185 17.22 -1.13 -26.77
C THR A 185 15.85 -1.65 -26.30
N THR A 186 15.76 -2.94 -25.98
CA THR A 186 14.56 -3.59 -25.41
C THR A 186 14.17 -2.97 -24.07
N VAL A 187 15.09 -2.93 -23.10
CA VAL A 187 14.83 -2.36 -21.77
C VAL A 187 14.56 -0.85 -21.86
N GLN A 188 15.30 -0.12 -22.69
CA GLN A 188 15.06 1.31 -22.92
C GLN A 188 13.70 1.60 -23.58
N GLY A 189 13.18 0.67 -24.42
CA GLY A 189 11.81 0.69 -24.90
C GLY A 189 10.79 0.51 -23.77
N MET A 190 10.97 -0.51 -22.92
CA MET A 190 10.08 -0.78 -21.79
C MET A 190 10.00 0.37 -20.77
N ILE A 191 11.10 1.10 -20.55
CA ILE A 191 11.11 2.30 -19.69
C ILE A 191 10.32 3.44 -20.33
N ARG A 192 10.58 3.74 -21.62
CA ARG A 192 9.83 4.75 -22.38
C ARG A 192 8.33 4.45 -22.43
N ASP A 193 7.97 3.18 -22.50
CA ASP A 193 6.57 2.70 -22.60
C ASP A 193 5.92 2.50 -21.21
N GLY A 194 6.57 2.99 -20.14
CA GLY A 194 6.04 3.02 -18.77
C GLY A 194 5.78 1.63 -18.19
N LEU A 195 6.59 0.64 -18.54
CA LEU A 195 6.57 -0.70 -17.93
C LEU A 195 7.59 -0.82 -16.78
N LEU A 196 8.76 -0.21 -16.94
CA LEU A 196 9.87 -0.31 -16.01
C LEU A 196 10.34 1.07 -15.54
N ASP A 197 10.78 1.12 -14.28
CA ASP A 197 11.46 2.29 -13.73
C ASP A 197 12.87 2.43 -14.34
N PRO A 198 13.45 3.65 -14.32
CA PRO A 198 14.84 3.87 -14.75
C PRO A 198 15.81 2.91 -14.01
N PRO A 199 16.72 2.21 -14.70
CA PRO A 199 17.52 1.14 -14.08
C PRO A 199 18.44 1.71 -13.00
N ALA A 200 18.16 1.34 -11.75
CA ALA A 200 18.98 1.72 -10.61
C ALA A 200 20.25 0.85 -10.58
N ALA A 201 21.39 1.46 -10.23
CA ALA A 201 22.62 0.70 -10.03
C ALA A 201 22.48 -0.22 -8.80
N LEU A 202 23.03 -1.43 -8.89
CA LEU A 202 23.02 -2.41 -7.80
C LEU A 202 24.10 -2.12 -6.74
N GLY A 203 25.20 -1.45 -7.10
CA GLY A 203 26.31 -1.15 -6.19
C GLY A 203 27.58 -1.98 -6.44
N ALA A 204 27.48 -3.05 -7.22
CA ALA A 204 28.62 -3.83 -7.71
C ALA A 204 28.95 -3.53 -9.18
N LEU A 205 30.20 -3.80 -9.58
CA LEU A 205 30.66 -3.72 -10.97
C LEU A 205 30.72 -5.13 -11.57
N GLY A 206 30.12 -5.30 -12.75
CA GLY A 206 30.29 -6.47 -13.58
C GLY A 206 31.43 -6.28 -14.57
N THR A 207 32.34 -7.25 -14.67
CA THR A 207 33.32 -7.30 -15.77
C THR A 207 33.33 -8.69 -16.40
N GLU A 208 33.32 -8.73 -17.74
CA GLU A 208 33.60 -9.93 -18.52
C GLU A 208 35.02 -9.83 -19.10
N GLY A 209 35.64 -10.96 -19.40
CA GLY A 209 36.93 -10.96 -20.09
C GLY A 209 37.52 -12.35 -20.29
N LEU A 210 38.63 -12.41 -21.02
CA LEU A 210 39.48 -13.59 -21.09
C LEU A 210 40.39 -13.62 -19.87
N TYR A 211 40.40 -14.73 -19.14
CA TYR A 211 41.27 -14.97 -18.00
C TYR A 211 42.17 -16.19 -18.23
N VAL A 212 43.38 -16.12 -17.70
CA VAL A 212 44.33 -17.24 -17.59
C VAL A 212 44.82 -17.37 -16.14
N PRO A 213 45.18 -18.58 -15.66
CA PRO A 213 45.80 -18.76 -14.36
C PRO A 213 47.11 -17.96 -14.25
N LYS A 214 47.37 -17.40 -13.07
CA LYS A 214 48.68 -16.82 -12.70
C LYS A 214 49.84 -17.76 -13.01
N PHE A 215 49.69 -19.06 -12.72
CA PHE A 215 50.61 -20.14 -13.10
C PHE A 215 50.99 -20.16 -14.60
N THR A 216 50.06 -19.83 -15.50
CA THR A 216 50.33 -19.73 -16.94
C THR A 216 51.19 -18.51 -17.28
N LEU A 217 51.02 -17.41 -16.55
CA LEU A 217 51.83 -16.20 -16.69
C LEU A 217 53.21 -16.32 -16.05
N ASP A 218 53.36 -17.08 -14.98
CA ASP A 218 54.66 -17.41 -14.39
C ASP A 218 55.53 -18.25 -15.35
N VAL A 219 54.90 -18.99 -16.28
CA VAL A 219 55.57 -19.75 -17.36
C VAL A 219 55.80 -18.89 -18.61
N ASP A 220 54.83 -18.07 -19.04
CA ASP A 220 54.99 -17.11 -20.14
C ASP A 220 54.24 -15.78 -19.86
N PRO A 221 54.94 -14.75 -19.37
CA PRO A 221 54.33 -13.45 -19.07
C PRO A 221 53.77 -12.71 -20.28
N SER A 222 54.11 -13.08 -21.53
CA SER A 222 53.57 -12.43 -22.72
C SER A 222 52.06 -12.65 -22.87
N LEU A 223 51.53 -13.74 -22.31
CA LEU A 223 50.12 -14.12 -22.40
C LEU A 223 49.18 -13.19 -21.61
N ALA A 224 49.72 -12.30 -20.78
CA ALA A 224 48.95 -11.28 -20.03
C ALA A 224 48.30 -10.21 -20.94
N SER A 225 48.63 -10.19 -22.23
CA SER A 225 48.08 -9.28 -23.23
C SER A 225 47.77 -10.02 -24.53
N TRP A 226 46.74 -9.55 -25.25
CA TRP A 226 46.41 -10.03 -26.59
C TRP A 226 47.62 -10.02 -27.55
N MET A 227 48.60 -9.14 -27.33
CA MET A 227 49.83 -9.05 -28.12
C MET A 227 50.77 -10.26 -27.98
N GLY A 228 50.68 -11.04 -26.90
CA GLY A 228 51.43 -12.31 -26.75
C GLY A 228 50.62 -13.56 -27.10
N LEU A 229 49.33 -13.39 -27.39
CA LEU A 229 48.42 -14.37 -27.97
C LEU A 229 48.33 -14.23 -29.50
N SER A 230 48.50 -13.02 -30.02
CA SER A 230 48.50 -12.69 -31.45
C SER A 230 49.88 -12.93 -32.07
N GLY A 231 49.93 -13.40 -33.31
CA GLY A 231 51.15 -13.33 -34.11
C GLY A 231 51.31 -14.44 -35.15
N ASP A 232 52.54 -14.55 -35.67
CA ASP A 232 52.93 -15.51 -36.70
C ASP A 232 52.91 -16.97 -36.19
N ASP A 233 53.19 -17.92 -37.08
CA ASP A 233 53.16 -19.36 -36.81
C ASP A 233 53.87 -19.79 -35.52
N ALA A 234 54.93 -19.10 -35.10
CA ALA A 234 55.62 -19.38 -33.84
C ALA A 234 54.73 -19.19 -32.60
N VAL A 235 53.84 -18.18 -32.60
CA VAL A 235 52.84 -17.96 -31.54
C VAL A 235 51.74 -19.01 -31.64
N ARG A 236 51.27 -19.33 -32.84
CA ARG A 236 50.33 -20.43 -33.09
C ARG A 236 50.82 -21.77 -32.53
N HIS A 237 52.07 -22.14 -32.82
CA HIS A 237 52.71 -23.37 -32.32
C HIS A 237 52.98 -23.34 -30.81
N LYS A 238 53.10 -22.16 -30.19
CA LYS A 238 53.18 -21.98 -28.73
C LYS A 238 51.82 -22.26 -28.09
N LEU A 239 50.78 -21.61 -28.57
CA LEU A 239 49.41 -21.71 -28.06
C LEU A 239 48.84 -23.13 -28.21
N ALA A 240 48.97 -23.73 -29.39
CA ALA A 240 48.51 -25.10 -29.66
C ALA A 240 49.19 -26.17 -28.78
N ARG A 241 50.42 -25.91 -28.32
CA ARG A 241 51.14 -26.81 -27.40
C ARG A 241 50.79 -26.57 -25.93
N MET A 242 50.55 -25.31 -25.56
CA MET A 242 50.33 -24.91 -24.17
C MET A 242 48.89 -25.17 -23.72
N PHE A 243 47.92 -24.72 -24.51
CA PHE A 243 46.49 -24.86 -24.21
C PHE A 243 45.96 -26.15 -24.84
N LEU A 244 46.09 -27.25 -24.11
CA LEU A 244 45.55 -28.56 -24.47
C LEU A 244 44.03 -28.61 -24.25
N ARG A 245 43.30 -29.51 -24.93
CA ARG A 245 41.83 -29.56 -24.86
C ARG A 245 41.35 -30.39 -23.67
N PRO A 246 40.41 -29.88 -22.85
CA PRO A 246 39.80 -30.66 -21.78
C PRO A 246 39.01 -31.84 -22.35
N THR A 247 39.01 -32.95 -21.63
CA THR A 247 38.35 -34.20 -22.01
C THR A 247 37.23 -34.50 -21.01
N LYS A 248 36.05 -34.83 -21.51
CA LYS A 248 34.92 -35.25 -20.68
C LYS A 248 35.20 -36.62 -20.06
N TRP A 249 34.72 -36.88 -18.86
CA TRP A 249 34.98 -38.13 -18.14
C TRP A 249 34.58 -39.38 -18.95
N GLY A 250 33.45 -39.31 -19.65
CA GLY A 250 33.00 -40.39 -20.55
C GLY A 250 33.93 -40.63 -21.74
N GLU A 251 34.54 -39.58 -22.30
CA GLU A 251 35.54 -39.71 -23.36
C GLU A 251 36.86 -40.26 -22.80
N TYR A 252 37.31 -39.77 -21.65
CA TYR A 252 38.52 -40.25 -20.98
C TYR A 252 38.45 -41.76 -20.73
N CYS A 253 37.33 -42.26 -20.18
CA CYS A 253 37.14 -43.68 -19.92
C CYS A 253 36.94 -44.54 -21.19
N ASN A 254 36.57 -43.96 -22.33
CA ASN A 254 36.39 -44.73 -23.57
C ASN A 254 37.64 -44.74 -24.45
N ASP A 255 38.33 -43.61 -24.57
CA ASP A 255 39.41 -43.39 -25.53
C ASP A 255 40.82 -43.49 -24.93
N ILE A 256 40.99 -43.20 -23.63
CA ILE A 256 42.29 -42.87 -23.02
C ILE A 256 42.67 -43.83 -21.89
N SER A 257 41.77 -44.07 -20.94
CA SER A 257 42.02 -44.93 -19.79
C SER A 257 42.22 -46.39 -20.24
N PRO A 258 43.39 -47.01 -19.99
CA PRO A 258 43.67 -48.39 -20.42
C PRO A 258 42.81 -49.42 -19.68
N THR A 259 42.23 -49.04 -18.54
CA THR A 259 41.31 -49.85 -17.73
C THR A 259 39.84 -49.52 -18.02
N LYS A 260 39.56 -48.54 -18.88
CA LYS A 260 38.26 -47.88 -19.02
C LYS A 260 37.69 -47.38 -17.69
N CYS A 261 38.55 -46.81 -16.86
CA CYS A 261 38.27 -46.36 -15.49
C CYS A 261 37.76 -47.46 -14.54
N GLN A 262 37.85 -48.76 -14.90
CA GLN A 262 37.42 -49.88 -14.03
C GLN A 262 38.32 -50.06 -12.80
N PHE A 263 39.52 -49.48 -12.83
CA PHE A 263 40.44 -49.41 -11.71
C PHE A 263 41.06 -48.01 -11.69
N PRO A 264 41.34 -47.43 -10.50
CA PRO A 264 41.99 -46.14 -10.36
C PRO A 264 43.27 -46.02 -11.19
N ASP A 265 43.33 -44.99 -12.04
CA ASP A 265 44.50 -44.66 -12.88
C ASP A 265 45.18 -43.34 -12.50
N GLY A 266 44.70 -42.69 -11.43
CA GLY A 266 45.18 -41.40 -10.93
C GLY A 266 44.56 -40.20 -11.64
N VAL A 267 43.74 -40.42 -12.67
CA VAL A 267 42.88 -39.39 -13.30
C VAL A 267 41.42 -39.63 -12.93
N ALA A 268 40.98 -40.89 -12.97
CA ALA A 268 39.66 -41.34 -12.50
C ALA A 268 39.80 -42.46 -11.45
N GLU A 269 38.96 -42.42 -10.40
CA GLU A 269 38.88 -43.46 -9.37
C GLU A 269 37.81 -44.54 -9.70
N ARG A 270 36.75 -44.16 -10.44
CA ARG A 270 35.67 -45.04 -10.92
C ARG A 270 35.26 -44.64 -12.35
N PRO A 271 34.51 -45.47 -13.09
CA PRO A 271 33.79 -44.97 -14.27
C PRO A 271 32.64 -44.03 -13.85
N PRO A 272 32.16 -43.17 -14.76
CA PRO A 272 30.95 -42.39 -14.51
C PRO A 272 29.71 -43.31 -14.41
N ALA A 273 28.89 -43.05 -13.40
CA ALA A 273 27.70 -43.81 -13.01
C ALA A 273 26.43 -43.30 -13.70
N THR A 274 26.32 -42.00 -13.96
CA THR A 274 25.20 -41.36 -14.69
C THR A 274 25.63 -40.88 -16.07
N GLU A 275 24.66 -40.46 -16.91
CA GLU A 275 25.00 -39.81 -18.19
C GLU A 275 25.53 -38.38 -17.96
N ASP A 276 25.02 -37.67 -16.96
CA ASP A 276 25.47 -36.32 -16.62
C ASP A 276 26.95 -36.30 -16.20
N GLU A 277 27.37 -37.26 -15.36
CA GLU A 277 28.77 -37.46 -14.98
C GLU A 277 29.69 -37.66 -16.20
N ARG A 278 29.23 -38.35 -17.26
CA ARG A 278 30.05 -38.54 -18.47
C ARG A 278 30.38 -37.24 -19.18
N THR A 279 29.55 -36.21 -19.03
CA THR A 279 29.74 -34.89 -19.64
C THR A 279 30.65 -33.96 -18.84
N MET A 280 30.97 -34.34 -17.59
CA MET A 280 31.77 -33.52 -16.68
C MET A 280 33.24 -33.46 -17.09
N LEU A 281 33.86 -32.31 -16.84
CA LEU A 281 35.29 -32.06 -17.01
C LEU A 281 36.08 -32.24 -15.69
N PHE A 282 35.38 -32.23 -14.54
CA PHE A 282 35.93 -32.39 -13.20
C PHE A 282 34.85 -32.92 -12.24
N HIS A 283 35.23 -33.85 -11.36
CA HIS A 283 34.44 -34.26 -10.21
C HIS A 283 35.38 -34.42 -9.02
N ASP A 284 35.17 -33.65 -7.94
CA ASP A 284 36.08 -33.69 -6.79
C ASP A 284 36.18 -35.10 -6.19
N GLY A 285 37.38 -35.49 -5.79
CA GLY A 285 37.69 -36.82 -5.26
C GLY A 285 37.53 -38.01 -6.21
N VAL A 286 37.07 -37.81 -7.45
CA VAL A 286 36.63 -38.94 -8.32
C VAL A 286 37.15 -38.84 -9.77
N TYR A 287 37.13 -37.65 -10.38
CA TYR A 287 37.69 -37.38 -11.71
C TYR A 287 38.42 -36.04 -11.69
N TRP A 288 39.74 -36.08 -11.62
CA TRP A 288 40.59 -34.88 -11.53
C TRP A 288 40.65 -34.06 -12.83
N GLY A 289 40.02 -34.54 -13.89
CA GLY A 289 40.03 -33.95 -15.23
C GLY A 289 41.24 -34.36 -16.06
N HIS A 290 41.16 -34.19 -17.37
CA HIS A 290 42.23 -34.55 -18.29
C HIS A 290 42.31 -33.57 -19.47
N PHE A 291 43.53 -33.15 -19.83
CA PHE A 291 43.77 -32.28 -20.97
C PHE A 291 44.64 -33.00 -22.00
N ARG A 292 44.16 -33.12 -23.24
CA ARG A 292 44.81 -33.86 -24.33
C ARG A 292 45.19 -32.99 -25.52
N ASN A 293 46.26 -33.40 -26.19
CA ASN A 293 46.64 -32.94 -27.52
C ASN A 293 45.71 -33.63 -28.55
N THR A 294 44.93 -32.87 -29.33
CA THR A 294 44.07 -33.40 -30.42
C THR A 294 44.67 -33.07 -31.79
N THR A 295 44.03 -33.55 -32.86
CA THR A 295 44.39 -33.18 -34.24
C THR A 295 44.34 -31.67 -34.50
N GLN A 296 43.53 -30.90 -33.76
CA GLN A 296 43.52 -29.42 -33.86
C GLN A 296 44.78 -28.79 -33.23
N ASN A 297 45.38 -29.44 -32.24
CA ASN A 297 46.63 -28.99 -31.61
C ASN A 297 47.89 -29.40 -32.42
N ASP A 298 47.75 -30.31 -33.41
CA ASP A 298 48.87 -30.78 -34.24
C ASP A 298 49.26 -29.81 -35.36
N CYS A 299 50.21 -28.93 -35.07
CA CYS A 299 50.82 -28.04 -36.04
C CYS A 299 51.81 -28.69 -37.02
N GLN A 300 52.17 -29.97 -36.87
CA GLN A 300 52.92 -30.69 -37.91
C GLN A 300 51.96 -31.14 -39.02
N GLN A 301 50.76 -31.58 -38.65
CA GLN A 301 49.70 -31.93 -39.61
C GLN A 301 49.02 -30.69 -40.20
N PHE A 302 48.79 -29.64 -39.39
CA PHE A 302 48.04 -28.44 -39.77
C PHE A 302 48.78 -27.12 -39.43
N PRO A 303 49.97 -26.86 -40.01
CA PRO A 303 50.85 -25.75 -39.58
C PRO A 303 50.23 -24.34 -39.64
N GLN A 304 49.24 -24.10 -40.50
CA GLN A 304 48.53 -22.82 -40.61
C GLN A 304 47.19 -22.79 -39.85
N ASN A 305 46.63 -23.95 -39.52
CA ASN A 305 45.26 -24.08 -39.00
C ASN A 305 45.21 -24.64 -37.57
N CYS A 306 46.31 -25.13 -37.01
CA CYS A 306 46.35 -25.63 -35.65
C CYS A 306 46.05 -24.52 -34.64
N THR A 307 45.44 -24.89 -33.52
CA THR A 307 44.93 -23.99 -32.47
C THR A 307 45.06 -24.62 -31.09
N GLY A 308 45.26 -23.77 -30.08
CA GLY A 308 45.08 -24.15 -28.69
C GLY A 308 43.61 -24.13 -28.27
N HIS A 309 43.35 -24.66 -27.08
CA HIS A 309 42.04 -24.59 -26.44
C HIS A 309 41.80 -23.24 -25.76
N ILE A 310 40.53 -22.83 -25.72
CA ILE A 310 40.03 -21.76 -24.86
C ILE A 310 38.56 -22.05 -24.59
N GLY A 311 38.07 -21.81 -23.37
CA GLY A 311 36.64 -21.95 -23.08
C GLY A 311 35.88 -20.67 -23.40
N ASP A 312 34.96 -20.69 -24.37
CA ASP A 312 33.96 -19.61 -24.52
C ASP A 312 32.67 -19.93 -23.76
N PHE A 313 31.92 -18.89 -23.44
CA PHE A 313 30.55 -18.96 -22.93
C PHE A 313 29.56 -19.48 -23.98
N PRO A 314 28.32 -19.84 -23.58
CA PRO A 314 27.22 -20.04 -24.52
C PRO A 314 26.91 -18.75 -25.30
N CYS A 315 26.47 -18.86 -26.54
CA CYS A 315 26.26 -17.74 -27.46
C CYS A 315 25.15 -16.77 -27.02
N GLY A 316 24.26 -17.21 -26.13
CA GLY A 316 23.25 -16.36 -25.48
C GLY A 316 23.82 -15.40 -24.43
N TRP A 317 25.04 -15.62 -23.95
CA TRP A 317 25.73 -14.77 -22.97
C TRP A 317 26.51 -13.62 -23.66
N GLY A 318 27.28 -12.83 -22.89
CA GLY A 318 27.97 -11.61 -23.36
C GLY A 318 29.09 -11.83 -24.39
N GLY A 319 29.54 -13.07 -24.57
CA GLY A 319 30.75 -13.47 -25.29
C GLY A 319 30.93 -12.93 -26.71
N SER A 320 32.20 -12.81 -27.11
CA SER A 320 32.62 -12.48 -28.48
C SER A 320 34.01 -13.07 -28.81
N LEU A 321 34.34 -14.23 -28.22
CA LEU A 321 35.70 -14.77 -28.25
C LEU A 321 36.11 -15.24 -29.65
N GLU A 322 35.24 -15.93 -30.38
CA GLU A 322 35.52 -16.37 -31.77
C GLU A 322 35.93 -15.18 -32.66
N ALA A 323 35.15 -14.10 -32.63
CA ALA A 323 35.41 -12.87 -33.35
C ALA A 323 36.70 -12.18 -32.87
N THR A 324 36.95 -12.17 -31.56
CA THR A 324 38.17 -11.62 -30.96
C THR A 324 39.40 -12.41 -31.41
N CYS A 325 39.34 -13.73 -31.42
CA CYS A 325 40.45 -14.58 -31.86
C CYS A 325 40.71 -14.43 -33.36
N HIS A 326 39.65 -14.40 -34.17
CA HIS A 326 39.74 -14.20 -35.62
C HIS A 326 40.41 -12.86 -35.98
N HIS A 327 39.86 -11.73 -35.53
CA HIS A 327 40.32 -10.42 -35.97
C HIS A 327 41.63 -9.96 -35.30
N LEU A 328 41.99 -10.53 -34.14
CA LEU A 328 43.30 -10.32 -33.52
C LEU A 328 44.35 -11.38 -33.91
N ASN A 329 44.02 -12.33 -34.80
CA ASN A 329 44.89 -13.44 -35.19
C ASN A 329 45.49 -14.19 -33.97
N ILE A 330 44.60 -14.57 -33.04
CA ILE A 330 44.93 -15.43 -31.89
C ILE A 330 44.54 -16.87 -32.24
N ALA A 331 45.49 -17.79 -32.14
CA ALA A 331 45.29 -19.19 -32.52
C ALA A 331 44.67 -20.04 -31.39
N LEU A 332 43.51 -19.63 -30.89
CA LEU A 332 42.73 -20.34 -29.86
C LEU A 332 41.29 -20.55 -30.33
N GLU A 333 40.71 -21.71 -30.08
CA GLU A 333 39.30 -22.02 -30.40
C GLU A 333 38.62 -22.85 -29.29
N SER A 334 37.34 -22.56 -29.05
CA SER A 334 36.49 -23.34 -28.16
C SER A 334 35.85 -24.52 -28.90
N ASN A 335 35.57 -25.61 -28.18
CA ASN A 335 35.00 -26.85 -28.73
C ASN A 335 33.98 -27.51 -27.79
N GLY A 336 33.26 -26.71 -27.01
CA GLY A 336 32.11 -27.17 -26.23
C GLY A 336 30.95 -27.61 -27.14
N ASP A 337 29.92 -28.18 -26.52
CA ASP A 337 28.83 -28.86 -27.25
C ASP A 337 27.80 -27.90 -27.89
N GLU A 338 27.86 -26.59 -27.62
CA GLU A 338 26.91 -25.65 -28.21
C GLU A 338 27.13 -25.48 -29.73
N PRO A 339 26.09 -25.65 -30.56
CA PRO A 339 26.20 -25.52 -32.01
C PRO A 339 26.75 -24.18 -32.49
N TYR A 340 27.60 -24.24 -33.52
CA TYR A 340 28.28 -23.13 -34.19
C TYR A 340 29.34 -22.41 -33.33
N SER A 341 28.99 -21.96 -32.13
CA SER A 341 29.87 -21.23 -31.20
C SER A 341 31.00 -22.09 -30.64
N GLY A 342 30.74 -23.37 -30.38
CA GLY A 342 31.61 -24.20 -29.54
C GLY A 342 31.61 -23.76 -28.06
N GLY A 343 30.55 -23.08 -27.61
CA GLY A 343 30.39 -22.62 -26.22
C GLY A 343 30.27 -23.78 -25.22
N TRP A 344 30.75 -23.55 -23.99
CA TRP A 344 30.61 -24.48 -22.86
C TRP A 344 29.57 -23.97 -21.86
N THR A 345 28.90 -24.87 -21.15
CA THR A 345 28.03 -24.47 -20.03
C THR A 345 28.83 -23.84 -18.89
N TYR A 346 28.21 -22.94 -18.12
CA TYR A 346 28.82 -22.30 -16.94
C TYR A 346 29.45 -23.33 -15.98
N GLY A 347 28.72 -24.40 -15.67
CA GLY A 347 29.23 -25.51 -14.84
C GLY A 347 30.46 -26.21 -15.44
N GLN A 348 30.49 -26.45 -16.76
CA GLN A 348 31.66 -27.04 -17.41
C GLN A 348 32.87 -26.11 -17.43
N LEU A 349 32.70 -24.80 -17.65
CA LEU A 349 33.80 -23.82 -17.54
C LEU A 349 34.38 -23.80 -16.11
N GLY A 350 33.51 -23.78 -15.09
CA GLY A 350 33.92 -23.87 -13.69
C GLY A 350 34.56 -25.21 -13.30
N GLN A 351 34.19 -26.32 -13.94
CA GLN A 351 34.87 -27.61 -13.82
C GLN A 351 36.23 -27.59 -14.53
N MET A 352 36.34 -26.96 -15.70
CA MET A 352 37.57 -26.87 -16.49
C MET A 352 38.68 -26.14 -15.74
N TRP A 353 38.36 -25.06 -15.02
CA TRP A 353 39.35 -24.35 -14.19
C TRP A 353 39.80 -25.19 -12.98
N ARG A 354 38.88 -25.92 -12.33
CA ARG A 354 39.18 -26.86 -11.24
C ARG A 354 40.06 -28.03 -11.71
N ALA A 355 39.77 -28.61 -12.87
CA ALA A 355 40.61 -29.62 -13.52
C ALA A 355 41.99 -29.09 -13.86
N ALA A 356 42.10 -27.86 -14.39
CA ALA A 356 43.39 -27.24 -14.71
C ALA A 356 44.24 -27.06 -13.44
N ASN A 357 43.65 -26.62 -12.33
CA ASN A 357 44.31 -26.55 -11.03
C ASN A 357 44.77 -27.94 -10.52
N ALA A 358 43.86 -28.93 -10.49
CA ALA A 358 44.15 -30.27 -9.97
C ALA A 358 45.25 -30.98 -10.77
N THR A 359 45.27 -30.81 -12.10
CA THR A 359 46.26 -31.44 -13.00
C THR A 359 47.46 -30.55 -13.32
N ARG A 360 47.52 -29.31 -12.82
CA ARG A 360 48.52 -28.28 -13.15
C ARG A 360 48.69 -28.04 -14.65
N ASN A 361 47.57 -28.03 -15.39
CA ASN A 361 47.53 -27.70 -16.82
C ASN A 361 47.28 -26.20 -17.07
N HIS A 362 47.65 -25.73 -18.25
CA HIS A 362 47.31 -24.38 -18.72
C HIS A 362 45.90 -24.37 -19.33
N VAL A 363 45.09 -23.41 -18.89
CA VAL A 363 43.74 -23.15 -19.41
C VAL A 363 43.58 -21.65 -19.65
N GLY A 364 42.69 -21.28 -20.57
CA GLY A 364 42.14 -19.93 -20.65
C GLY A 364 40.63 -20.04 -20.87
N ILE A 365 39.86 -19.18 -20.22
CA ILE A 365 38.41 -19.12 -20.41
C ILE A 365 37.94 -17.66 -20.49
N MET A 366 36.85 -17.43 -21.22
CA MET A 366 36.00 -16.28 -20.96
C MET A 366 35.32 -16.49 -19.60
N TRP A 367 35.39 -15.49 -18.72
CA TRP A 367 34.72 -15.50 -17.42
C TRP A 367 34.10 -14.14 -17.11
N ALA A 368 33.27 -14.11 -16.07
CA ALA A 368 32.64 -12.93 -15.53
C ALA A 368 32.95 -12.81 -14.04
N ILE A 369 32.91 -11.59 -13.51
CA ILE A 369 33.00 -11.29 -12.07
C ILE A 369 31.97 -10.21 -11.70
N PRO A 370 31.41 -10.22 -10.48
CA PRO A 370 31.74 -11.09 -9.34
C PRO A 370 31.22 -12.53 -9.51
N ASP A 371 32.00 -13.50 -9.01
CA ASP A 371 31.76 -14.93 -9.23
C ASP A 371 32.40 -15.79 -8.10
N PRO A 372 31.76 -16.89 -7.65
CA PRO A 372 32.27 -17.71 -6.54
C PRO A 372 33.55 -18.48 -6.85
N ILE A 373 33.81 -18.83 -8.11
CA ILE A 373 35.01 -19.55 -8.55
C ILE A 373 36.20 -18.59 -8.63
N TYR A 374 35.97 -17.36 -9.11
CA TYR A 374 36.97 -16.28 -9.06
C TYR A 374 37.47 -16.06 -7.63
N GLU A 375 36.55 -15.92 -6.67
CA GLU A 375 36.90 -15.70 -5.26
C GLU A 375 37.64 -16.90 -4.65
N ALA A 376 37.19 -18.14 -4.93
CA ALA A 376 37.79 -19.37 -4.39
C ALA A 376 39.23 -19.63 -4.88
N PHE A 377 39.69 -18.95 -5.93
CA PHE A 377 41.06 -19.05 -6.45
C PHE A 377 41.92 -17.80 -6.17
N GLN A 378 41.38 -16.75 -5.54
CA GLN A 378 42.12 -15.51 -5.26
C GLN A 378 43.37 -15.78 -4.39
N GLY A 379 44.52 -15.21 -4.76
CA GLY A 379 45.79 -15.40 -4.04
C GLY A 379 46.46 -16.76 -4.24
N THR A 380 45.88 -17.67 -5.03
CA THR A 380 46.48 -18.98 -5.36
C THR A 380 47.31 -18.93 -6.65
N ASP A 381 48.03 -20.02 -6.97
CA ASP A 381 48.68 -20.20 -8.28
C ASP A 381 47.67 -20.18 -9.45
N PHE A 382 46.38 -20.46 -9.18
CA PHE A 382 45.29 -20.49 -10.16
C PHE A 382 44.35 -19.29 -10.05
N GLU A 383 44.78 -18.20 -9.40
CA GLU A 383 44.06 -16.93 -9.43
C GLU A 383 43.87 -16.43 -10.88
N PHE A 384 42.70 -15.84 -11.12
CA PHE A 384 42.24 -15.39 -12.43
C PHE A 384 42.92 -14.08 -12.83
N VAL A 385 43.88 -14.14 -13.75
CA VAL A 385 44.51 -12.93 -14.30
C VAL A 385 43.88 -12.57 -15.64
N LYS A 386 43.26 -11.40 -15.72
CA LYS A 386 42.61 -10.91 -16.95
C LYS A 386 43.66 -10.62 -18.03
N VAL A 387 43.49 -11.21 -19.20
CA VAL A 387 44.27 -10.89 -20.40
C VAL A 387 43.83 -9.52 -20.91
N THR A 388 44.77 -8.60 -21.04
CA THR A 388 44.50 -7.26 -21.58
C THR A 388 44.17 -7.37 -23.08
N LEU A 389 42.91 -7.11 -23.45
CA LEU A 389 42.44 -6.97 -24.84
C LEU A 389 42.59 -5.51 -25.32
N PRO A 390 42.35 -5.16 -26.61
CA PRO A 390 42.40 -3.77 -27.07
C PRO A 390 41.42 -2.88 -26.31
N ALA A 391 41.85 -1.67 -25.90
CA ALA A 391 41.04 -0.82 -25.02
C ALA A 391 39.67 -0.44 -25.64
N PRO A 392 38.59 -0.39 -24.84
CA PRO A 392 37.25 -0.08 -25.33
C PRO A 392 37.15 1.35 -25.88
N THR A 393 36.59 1.46 -27.09
CA THR A 393 36.34 2.75 -27.75
C THR A 393 34.88 2.88 -28.15
N GLN A 394 34.39 4.11 -28.27
CA GLN A 394 33.02 4.36 -28.75
C GLN A 394 32.79 3.88 -30.19
N LYS A 395 33.86 3.72 -31.00
CA LYS A 395 33.79 3.06 -32.33
C LYS A 395 33.54 1.56 -32.14
N CYS A 396 34.32 0.89 -31.28
CA CYS A 396 34.14 -0.54 -31.00
C CYS A 396 32.76 -0.87 -30.43
N LEU A 397 32.33 -0.18 -29.37
CA LEU A 397 31.05 -0.44 -28.71
C LEU A 397 29.83 -0.24 -29.64
N LYS A 398 29.99 0.45 -30.79
CA LYS A 398 28.96 0.61 -31.84
C LYS A 398 29.03 -0.43 -32.96
N ASN A 399 30.14 -1.15 -33.10
CA ASN A 399 30.38 -2.13 -34.16
C ASN A 399 30.54 -3.58 -33.63
N ARG A 400 30.52 -3.76 -32.30
CA ARG A 400 30.51 -5.07 -31.65
C ARG A 400 29.27 -5.88 -32.05
N ILE A 401 29.44 -7.20 -32.13
CA ILE A 401 28.39 -8.15 -32.48
C ILE A 401 27.19 -8.04 -31.53
N VAL A 402 26.00 -7.85 -32.12
CA VAL A 402 24.71 -7.82 -31.41
C VAL A 402 24.31 -9.23 -30.96
N ALA A 403 23.54 -9.35 -29.89
CA ALA A 403 23.26 -10.63 -29.24
C ALA A 403 22.62 -11.66 -30.20
N GLU A 404 21.73 -11.19 -31.06
CA GLU A 404 21.00 -11.99 -32.06
C GLU A 404 21.94 -12.65 -33.08
N ASN A 405 23.10 -12.04 -33.34
CA ASN A 405 24.08 -12.55 -34.29
C ASN A 405 25.05 -13.58 -33.68
N ARG A 406 25.22 -13.63 -32.35
CA ARG A 406 26.20 -14.52 -31.68
C ARG A 406 25.92 -15.99 -31.91
N CYS A 407 24.64 -16.37 -31.93
CA CYS A 407 24.18 -17.74 -32.20
C CYS A 407 23.93 -18.03 -33.69
N SER A 408 24.37 -17.14 -34.61
CA SER A 408 24.04 -17.28 -36.03
C SER A 408 24.75 -18.49 -36.68
N PRO A 409 24.04 -19.32 -37.47
CA PRO A 409 24.69 -20.38 -38.25
C PRO A 409 25.59 -19.83 -39.37
N ASP A 410 25.53 -18.53 -39.68
CA ASP A 410 26.45 -17.84 -40.58
C ASP A 410 27.67 -17.29 -39.81
N PRO A 411 28.89 -17.82 -40.03
CA PRO A 411 30.10 -17.30 -39.40
C PRO A 411 30.37 -15.82 -39.70
N ALA A 412 29.94 -15.27 -40.85
CA ALA A 412 30.15 -13.86 -41.17
C ALA A 412 29.39 -12.94 -40.21
N LEU A 413 28.22 -13.37 -39.72
CA LEU A 413 27.43 -12.62 -38.74
C LEU A 413 28.00 -12.76 -37.31
N ARG A 414 28.52 -13.94 -36.94
CA ARG A 414 29.17 -14.17 -35.63
C ARG A 414 30.52 -13.46 -35.50
N LEU A 415 31.33 -13.48 -36.55
CA LEU A 415 32.63 -12.81 -36.59
C LEU A 415 32.50 -11.29 -36.67
N GLY A 416 31.44 -10.76 -37.30
CA GLY A 416 31.22 -9.32 -37.41
C GLY A 416 32.39 -8.58 -38.09
N VAL A 417 32.70 -7.38 -37.61
CA VAL A 417 33.76 -6.52 -38.16
C VAL A 417 34.88 -6.29 -37.15
N ALA A 418 36.12 -6.18 -37.64
CA ALA A 418 37.31 -5.95 -36.81
C ALA A 418 37.21 -4.68 -35.95
N GLU A 419 36.49 -3.66 -36.43
CA GLU A 419 36.08 -2.49 -35.65
C GLU A 419 35.48 -2.80 -34.27
N GLY A 420 34.69 -3.88 -34.17
CA GLY A 420 33.91 -4.23 -32.99
C GLY A 420 34.67 -4.98 -31.89
N ILE A 421 35.99 -5.11 -32.04
CA ILE A 421 36.82 -5.96 -31.18
C ILE A 421 37.63 -5.11 -30.20
N CYS A 422 37.22 -5.18 -28.93
CA CYS A 422 37.85 -4.52 -27.79
C CYS A 422 37.37 -5.16 -26.48
N ASP A 423 38.14 -4.92 -25.41
CA ASP A 423 37.89 -5.40 -24.05
C ASP A 423 36.55 -4.92 -23.46
N GLU A 424 36.03 -5.65 -22.47
CA GLU A 424 34.92 -5.19 -21.65
C GLU A 424 35.41 -4.15 -20.63
N SER A 425 34.89 -2.93 -20.72
CA SER A 425 34.94 -1.98 -19.61
C SER A 425 34.06 -2.47 -18.48
N ALA A 426 34.56 -2.41 -17.23
CA ALA A 426 33.73 -2.62 -16.04
C ALA A 426 32.44 -1.77 -16.12
N ARG A 427 31.28 -2.43 -16.01
CA ARG A 427 29.95 -1.81 -16.07
C ARG A 427 29.28 -1.93 -14.71
N PRO A 428 28.60 -0.89 -14.19
CA PRO A 428 27.74 -1.08 -13.03
C PRO A 428 26.67 -2.12 -13.36
N LEU A 429 26.47 -3.06 -12.45
CA LEU A 429 25.29 -3.93 -12.48
C LEU A 429 24.07 -3.06 -12.14
N HIS A 430 22.92 -3.35 -12.76
CA HIS A 430 21.68 -2.62 -12.52
C HIS A 430 20.58 -3.60 -12.13
N LYS A 431 19.58 -3.14 -11.37
CA LYS A 431 18.32 -3.84 -11.14
C LYS A 431 17.22 -3.23 -12.01
N LEU A 432 16.18 -4.02 -12.31
CA LEU A 432 14.98 -3.56 -13.00
C LEU A 432 13.76 -3.77 -12.09
N VAL A 433 12.89 -2.76 -12.01
CA VAL A 433 11.68 -2.76 -11.19
C VAL A 433 10.47 -2.39 -12.06
N LEU A 434 9.36 -3.08 -11.84
CA LEU A 434 8.07 -2.82 -12.49
C LEU A 434 7.43 -1.56 -11.87
N SER A 435 7.15 -0.53 -12.67
CA SER A 435 6.59 0.73 -12.16
C SER A 435 5.22 0.55 -11.47
N GLU A 436 4.45 -0.47 -11.86
CA GLU A 436 3.17 -0.82 -11.22
C GLU A 436 3.34 -1.36 -9.77
N LEU A 437 4.56 -1.72 -9.36
CA LEU A 437 4.82 -2.09 -7.95
C LEU A 437 4.63 -0.87 -7.02
N ALA A 438 4.92 0.34 -7.48
CA ALA A 438 4.69 1.56 -6.70
C ALA A 438 3.19 1.84 -6.49
N THR A 439 2.37 1.72 -7.55
CA THR A 439 0.92 1.95 -7.49
C THR A 439 0.20 0.92 -6.62
N LEU A 440 0.67 -0.33 -6.61
CA LEU A 440 0.15 -1.41 -5.77
C LEU A 440 0.56 -1.36 -4.30
N THR A 441 1.72 -0.78 -3.99
CA THR A 441 2.24 -0.73 -2.60
C THR A 441 1.91 0.57 -1.89
N LYS A 442 1.69 1.67 -2.64
CA LYS A 442 1.55 3.04 -2.13
C LYS A 442 0.45 3.89 -2.80
N GLY A 443 -0.42 3.31 -3.64
CA GLY A 443 -1.46 4.08 -4.33
C GLY A 443 -2.42 4.81 -3.38
N ASP A 444 -2.95 5.95 -3.80
CA ASP A 444 -3.76 6.91 -2.99
C ASP A 444 -4.98 6.31 -2.27
N HIS A 445 -5.41 5.10 -2.66
CA HIS A 445 -6.52 4.35 -2.07
C HIS A 445 -6.11 3.48 -0.87
N ILE A 446 -4.80 3.34 -0.59
CA ILE A 446 -4.25 2.58 0.53
C ILE A 446 -3.82 3.59 1.61
N PRO A 447 -4.31 3.48 2.86
CA PRO A 447 -3.86 4.34 3.95
C PRO A 447 -2.35 4.18 4.23
N GLU A 448 -1.65 5.30 4.43
CA GLU A 448 -0.18 5.35 4.61
C GLU A 448 0.34 4.43 5.72
N ALA A 449 -0.45 4.26 6.79
CA ALA A 449 -0.11 3.37 7.90
C ALA A 449 -0.03 1.88 7.52
N ILE A 450 -0.68 1.47 6.42
CA ILE A 450 -0.72 0.08 5.95
C ILE A 450 -0.19 -0.09 4.50
N HIS A 451 0.54 0.90 4.00
CA HIS A 451 1.40 0.77 2.81
C HIS A 451 2.38 -0.39 2.95
N SER A 452 2.78 -0.97 1.82
CA SER A 452 3.84 -1.98 1.83
C SER A 452 5.21 -1.32 1.64
N PRO A 453 6.24 -1.68 2.45
CA PRO A 453 7.59 -1.15 2.29
C PRO A 453 8.33 -1.74 1.06
N ALA A 454 7.72 -2.73 0.40
CA ALA A 454 8.37 -3.53 -0.64
C ALA A 454 8.97 -2.72 -1.78
N TYR A 455 8.25 -1.71 -2.29
CA TYR A 455 8.77 -0.86 -3.37
C TYR A 455 9.95 -0.01 -2.92
N ASP A 456 9.94 0.53 -1.70
CA ASP A 456 11.07 1.31 -1.18
C ASP A 456 12.31 0.43 -1.04
N VAL A 457 12.16 -0.73 -0.39
CA VAL A 457 13.24 -1.67 -0.14
C VAL A 457 13.81 -2.18 -1.46
N VAL A 458 12.96 -2.61 -2.41
CA VAL A 458 13.41 -3.06 -3.73
C VAL A 458 14.06 -1.94 -4.55
N SER A 459 13.52 -0.72 -4.54
CA SER A 459 14.09 0.43 -5.28
C SER A 459 15.38 0.98 -4.64
N GLN A 460 15.61 0.77 -3.34
CA GLN A 460 16.82 1.19 -2.62
C GLN A 460 17.87 0.08 -2.43
N PHE A 461 17.48 -1.20 -2.50
CA PHE A 461 18.36 -2.36 -2.32
C PHE A 461 19.62 -2.29 -3.18
N THR A 462 20.77 -2.26 -2.53
CA THR A 462 22.08 -2.13 -3.17
C THR A 462 23.06 -3.03 -2.46
N ILE A 463 23.76 -3.88 -3.20
CA ILE A 463 24.78 -4.78 -2.67
C ILE A 463 26.09 -4.53 -3.39
N THR A 464 27.14 -4.31 -2.61
CA THR A 464 28.47 -3.96 -3.11
C THR A 464 29.25 -5.19 -3.53
N GLU A 465 30.24 -5.01 -4.41
CA GLU A 465 31.16 -6.08 -4.83
C GLU A 465 31.83 -6.77 -3.63
N LEU A 466 32.17 -6.01 -2.57
CA LEU A 466 32.74 -6.55 -1.34
C LEU A 466 31.75 -7.47 -0.60
N GLN A 467 30.48 -7.08 -0.50
CA GLN A 467 29.44 -7.91 0.14
C GLN A 467 29.14 -9.18 -0.67
N ILE A 468 29.17 -9.11 -2.00
CA ILE A 468 29.04 -10.30 -2.87
C ILE A 468 30.20 -11.27 -2.63
N ASN A 469 31.43 -10.77 -2.64
CA ASN A 469 32.62 -11.60 -2.41
C ASN A 469 32.70 -12.15 -0.97
N GLU A 470 32.18 -11.41 0.01
CA GLU A 470 31.99 -11.91 1.38
C GLU A 470 31.00 -13.09 1.41
N MET A 471 29.82 -12.97 0.79
CA MET A 471 28.86 -14.07 0.70
C MET A 471 29.45 -15.33 0.03
N PHE A 472 30.27 -15.16 -1.02
CA PHE A 472 31.02 -16.26 -1.63
C PHE A 472 32.09 -16.85 -0.68
N SER A 473 32.80 -16.01 0.07
CA SER A 473 33.75 -16.46 1.10
C SER A 473 33.08 -17.25 2.22
N TYR A 474 31.87 -16.87 2.65
CA TYR A 474 31.09 -17.64 3.63
C TYR A 474 30.75 -19.02 3.06
N TRP A 475 30.30 -19.09 1.80
CA TRP A 475 29.95 -20.37 1.14
C TRP A 475 31.16 -21.32 1.01
N GLN A 476 32.37 -20.82 0.78
CA GLN A 476 33.59 -21.65 0.78
C GLN A 476 33.86 -22.34 2.15
N THR A 477 33.26 -21.87 3.24
CA THR A 477 33.50 -22.37 4.61
C THR A 477 32.32 -23.14 5.23
N MET A 478 31.17 -23.21 4.55
CA MET A 478 29.91 -23.70 5.11
C MET A 478 29.30 -24.83 4.26
N ASP A 479 28.54 -25.74 4.88
CA ASP A 479 28.01 -26.94 4.22
C ASP A 479 26.95 -26.66 3.13
N SER A 480 26.43 -25.43 2.99
CA SER A 480 25.51 -25.05 1.89
C SER A 480 25.54 -23.55 1.57
N PRO A 481 25.13 -23.13 0.36
CA PRO A 481 24.99 -21.70 0.03
C PRO A 481 23.86 -21.02 0.84
N ARG A 482 22.83 -21.77 1.26
CA ARG A 482 21.76 -21.23 2.12
C ARG A 482 22.28 -20.88 3.52
N GLU A 483 23.15 -21.72 4.06
CA GLU A 483 23.84 -21.50 5.34
C GLU A 483 24.67 -20.21 5.28
N ALA A 484 25.44 -20.03 4.20
CA ALA A 484 26.26 -18.85 3.95
C ALA A 484 25.45 -17.56 3.89
N ILE A 485 24.39 -17.52 3.07
CA ILE A 485 23.52 -16.34 2.96
C ILE A 485 22.78 -16.05 4.27
N CYS A 486 22.29 -17.07 4.97
CA CYS A 486 21.63 -16.83 6.23
C CYS A 486 22.58 -16.26 7.29
N GLN A 487 23.79 -16.83 7.40
CA GLN A 487 24.79 -16.33 8.34
C GLN A 487 25.24 -14.90 7.98
N TRP A 488 25.46 -14.61 6.69
CA TRP A 488 25.80 -13.26 6.23
C TRP A 488 24.70 -12.23 6.56
N VAL A 489 23.42 -12.55 6.34
CA VAL A 489 22.28 -11.67 6.69
C VAL A 489 22.19 -11.44 8.21
N VAL A 490 22.49 -12.46 9.03
CA VAL A 490 22.51 -12.34 10.49
C VAL A 490 23.65 -11.44 10.97
N ASP A 491 24.85 -11.62 10.41
CA ASP A 491 26.04 -10.85 10.79
C ASP A 491 26.02 -9.40 10.28
N ASN A 492 25.22 -9.11 9.23
CA ASN A 492 25.00 -7.76 8.67
C ASN A 492 23.63 -7.14 9.04
N LEU A 493 22.90 -7.71 10.00
CA LEU A 493 21.48 -7.36 10.25
C LEU A 493 21.26 -5.89 10.63
N GLU A 494 22.15 -5.30 11.44
CA GLU A 494 22.06 -3.88 11.85
C GLU A 494 22.28 -2.92 10.67
N ASP A 495 23.19 -3.25 9.74
CA ASP A 495 23.45 -2.45 8.54
C ASP A 495 22.32 -2.61 7.51
N ILE A 496 21.76 -3.82 7.37
CA ILE A 496 20.56 -4.09 6.55
C ILE A 496 19.37 -3.24 7.01
N GLN A 497 19.16 -3.13 8.33
CA GLN A 497 18.11 -2.28 8.91
C GLN A 497 18.36 -0.79 8.63
N GLN A 498 19.61 -0.32 8.77
CA GLN A 498 19.93 1.10 8.55
C GLN A 498 19.96 1.52 7.07
N GLN A 499 20.30 0.62 6.14
CA GLN A 499 20.51 0.96 4.73
C GLN A 499 19.26 0.76 3.85
N TYR A 500 18.39 -0.22 4.14
CA TYR A 500 17.31 -0.60 3.23
C TYR A 500 15.90 -0.52 3.82
N ILE A 501 15.75 -0.42 5.15
CA ILE A 501 14.44 -0.40 5.82
C ILE A 501 14.08 1.05 6.19
N PRO A 502 12.94 1.61 5.73
CA PRO A 502 12.56 2.98 6.06
C PRO A 502 12.23 3.12 7.55
N GLU A 503 12.55 4.27 8.17
CA GLU A 503 12.51 4.52 9.63
C GLU A 503 11.20 4.13 10.37
N SER A 504 10.07 4.07 9.66
CA SER A 504 8.77 3.68 10.22
C SER A 504 8.43 2.19 10.07
N TYR A 505 9.42 1.36 9.72
CA TYR A 505 9.32 -0.10 9.59
C TYR A 505 10.43 -0.78 10.43
N PRO A 506 10.24 -2.05 10.83
CA PRO A 506 9.05 -2.88 10.61
C PRO A 506 7.81 -2.39 11.37
N ARG A 507 6.61 -2.82 10.97
CA ARG A 507 5.34 -2.41 11.57
C ARG A 507 4.57 -3.61 12.12
N THR A 508 3.74 -3.38 13.13
CA THR A 508 2.82 -4.37 13.71
C THR A 508 1.63 -3.67 14.39
N PHE A 509 0.50 -4.37 14.59
CA PHE A 509 -0.70 -3.80 15.21
C PHE A 509 -0.66 -3.83 16.75
N GLU A 510 -1.29 -2.87 17.45
CA GLU A 510 -1.31 -2.86 18.94
C GLU A 510 -1.95 -4.16 19.47
N SER A 511 -1.14 -5.01 20.12
CA SER A 511 -1.45 -6.42 20.39
C SER A 511 -2.39 -6.64 21.59
N GLY A 512 -3.63 -6.16 21.46
CA GLY A 512 -4.81 -6.55 22.27
C GLY A 512 -4.84 -6.08 23.73
N LYS A 513 -3.71 -5.66 24.30
CA LYS A 513 -3.63 -5.01 25.60
C LYS A 513 -3.93 -3.52 25.45
N SER A 514 -5.20 -3.20 25.22
CA SER A 514 -5.69 -1.83 25.09
C SER A 514 -5.11 -0.92 26.17
N THR A 515 -4.27 0.05 25.76
CA THR A 515 -3.63 0.96 26.70
C THR A 515 -4.73 1.79 27.40
N PRO A 516 -4.95 1.68 28.73
CA PRO A 516 -6.22 2.13 29.36
C PRO A 516 -6.43 3.66 29.44
N PHE A 517 -5.65 4.42 28.67
CA PHE A 517 -5.46 5.85 28.85
C PHE A 517 -5.15 6.55 27.52
N SER A 518 -6.00 6.35 26.50
CA SER A 518 -6.13 7.32 25.41
C SER A 518 -7.24 8.34 25.77
N SER A 519 -7.16 9.54 25.18
CA SER A 519 -8.21 10.55 25.29
C SER A 519 -9.54 10.03 24.70
N ALA A 520 -9.48 9.35 23.55
CA ALA A 520 -10.62 8.74 22.88
C ALA A 520 -11.31 7.65 23.73
N SER A 521 -10.54 6.71 24.31
CA SER A 521 -11.11 5.66 25.18
C SER A 521 -11.79 6.23 26.42
N SER A 522 -11.24 7.29 27.02
CA SER A 522 -11.86 8.00 28.14
C SER A 522 -13.23 8.61 27.76
N LEU A 523 -13.34 9.21 26.56
CA LEU A 523 -14.60 9.77 26.06
C LEU A 523 -15.66 8.69 25.81
N ARG A 524 -15.28 7.57 25.17
CA ARG A 524 -16.18 6.43 24.85
C ARG A 524 -16.88 5.86 26.09
N TYR A 525 -16.21 5.81 27.25
CA TYR A 525 -16.86 5.43 28.52
C TYR A 525 -17.88 6.46 29.00
N VAL A 526 -17.54 7.76 28.94
CA VAL A 526 -18.44 8.85 29.37
C VAL A 526 -19.72 8.90 28.53
N THR A 527 -19.62 8.73 27.20
CA THR A 527 -20.78 8.74 26.30
C THR A 527 -21.67 7.52 26.52
N SER A 528 -21.09 6.32 26.63
CA SER A 528 -21.81 5.09 26.94
C SER A 528 -22.59 5.18 28.27
N ILE A 529 -21.98 5.72 29.32
CA ILE A 529 -22.63 5.92 30.63
C ILE A 529 -23.77 6.94 30.52
N LEU A 530 -23.56 8.06 29.84
CA LEU A 530 -24.57 9.12 29.67
C LEU A 530 -25.80 8.62 28.88
N GLY A 531 -25.57 7.87 27.80
CA GLY A 531 -26.65 7.24 27.02
C GLY A 531 -27.42 6.18 27.82
N GLY A 532 -26.72 5.39 28.64
CA GLY A 532 -27.34 4.44 29.56
C GLY A 532 -28.26 5.13 30.59
N ILE A 533 -27.82 6.28 31.13
CA ILE A 533 -28.64 7.12 32.03
C ILE A 533 -29.86 7.68 31.30
N ALA A 534 -29.70 8.20 30.08
CA ALA A 534 -30.80 8.71 29.27
C ALA A 534 -31.86 7.63 29.01
N PHE A 535 -31.44 6.44 28.55
CA PHE A 535 -32.33 5.31 28.30
C PHE A 535 -33.06 4.85 29.58
N ALA A 536 -32.36 4.74 30.72
CA ALA A 536 -32.96 4.40 32.00
C ALA A 536 -34.02 5.42 32.47
N LEU A 537 -33.78 6.72 32.25
CA LEU A 537 -34.74 7.79 32.56
C LEU A 537 -36.00 7.72 31.68
N ILE A 538 -35.87 7.34 30.40
CA ILE A 538 -37.02 7.16 29.49
C ILE A 538 -37.84 5.93 29.87
N VAL A 539 -37.18 4.80 30.19
CA VAL A 539 -37.85 3.58 30.69
C VAL A 539 -38.57 3.86 32.01
N GLY A 540 -37.93 4.55 32.96
CA GLY A 540 -38.54 4.99 34.22
C GLY A 540 -39.75 5.92 34.00
N THR A 541 -39.61 6.90 33.10
CA THR A 541 -40.70 7.81 32.69
C THR A 541 -41.88 7.06 32.07
N THR A 542 -41.60 6.05 31.24
CA THR A 542 -42.63 5.19 30.61
C THR A 542 -43.36 4.34 31.65
N ALA A 543 -42.65 3.76 32.62
CA ALA A 543 -43.24 3.03 33.73
C ALA A 543 -44.08 3.94 34.66
N MET A 544 -43.63 5.17 34.91
CA MET A 544 -44.38 6.17 35.67
C MET A 544 -45.64 6.63 34.92
N LEU A 545 -45.56 6.87 33.60
CA LEU A 545 -46.71 7.18 32.75
C LEU A 545 -47.74 6.04 32.77
N TYR A 546 -47.29 4.79 32.65
CA TYR A 546 -48.17 3.62 32.71
C TYR A 546 -48.89 3.52 34.06
N ARG A 547 -48.17 3.71 35.18
CA ARG A 547 -48.76 3.73 36.54
C ARG A 547 -49.75 4.88 36.72
N GLN A 548 -49.43 6.08 36.22
CA GLN A 548 -50.25 7.28 36.39
C GLN A 548 -51.31 7.52 35.29
N ARG A 549 -51.47 6.60 34.33
CA ARG A 549 -52.34 6.72 33.13
C ARG A 549 -53.79 7.15 33.37
N GLN A 550 -54.29 7.00 34.59
CA GLN A 550 -55.66 7.36 34.96
C GLN A 550 -55.82 8.82 35.45
N ARG A 551 -54.74 9.53 35.81
CA ARG A 551 -54.77 10.95 36.20
C ARG A 551 -55.29 11.84 35.07
N ARG A 552 -55.98 12.93 35.41
CA ARG A 552 -56.67 13.77 34.42
C ARG A 552 -55.67 14.43 33.47
N VAL A 553 -54.53 14.89 34.02
CA VAL A 553 -53.43 15.54 33.29
C VAL A 553 -52.97 14.72 32.08
N PHE A 554 -52.77 13.40 32.23
CA PHE A 554 -52.31 12.52 31.14
C PHE A 554 -53.41 12.13 30.16
N ARG A 555 -54.67 12.05 30.61
CA ARG A 555 -55.82 11.84 29.70
C ARG A 555 -56.03 13.03 28.76
N TYR A 556 -55.99 14.26 29.28
CA TYR A 556 -56.13 15.47 28.45
C TYR A 556 -54.98 15.63 27.44
N ALA A 557 -53.74 15.30 27.83
CA ALA A 557 -52.58 15.38 26.96
C ALA A 557 -52.56 14.35 25.79
N GLN A 558 -53.52 13.42 25.77
CA GLN A 558 -53.69 12.28 24.84
C GLN A 558 -52.64 11.17 25.01
N ILE A 559 -52.90 10.18 25.86
CA ILE A 559 -51.86 9.23 26.30
C ILE A 559 -51.16 8.42 25.19
N GLU A 560 -51.86 8.00 24.13
CA GLU A 560 -51.23 7.29 22.99
C GLU A 560 -50.13 8.13 22.30
N PHE A 561 -50.30 9.46 22.29
CA PHE A 561 -49.30 10.39 21.78
C PHE A 561 -48.06 10.44 22.67
N LEU A 562 -48.24 10.38 23.98
CA LEU A 562 -47.14 10.37 24.95
C LEU A 562 -46.33 9.07 24.86
N TYR A 563 -46.98 7.93 24.60
CA TYR A 563 -46.27 6.68 24.33
C TYR A 563 -45.49 6.72 23.01
N LEU A 564 -46.04 7.33 21.96
CA LEU A 564 -45.31 7.47 20.68
C LEU A 564 -44.06 8.35 20.83
N LEU A 565 -44.20 9.48 21.54
CA LEU A 565 -43.10 10.38 21.87
C LEU A 565 -41.99 9.68 22.68
N LEU A 566 -42.37 8.90 23.70
CA LEU A 566 -41.42 8.10 24.49
C LEU A 566 -40.80 6.95 23.70
N ALA A 567 -41.51 6.37 22.73
CA ALA A 567 -40.95 5.35 21.83
C ALA A 567 -39.91 5.97 20.88
N GLY A 568 -40.18 7.15 20.32
CA GLY A 568 -39.20 7.90 19.52
C GLY A 568 -37.91 8.18 20.31
N ALA A 569 -38.05 8.78 21.50
CA ALA A 569 -36.93 9.06 22.39
C ALA A 569 -36.20 7.79 22.86
N SER A 570 -36.91 6.67 23.09
CA SER A 570 -36.28 5.37 23.42
C SER A 570 -35.36 4.90 22.29
N SER A 571 -35.79 5.05 21.03
CA SER A 571 -34.97 4.72 19.87
C SER A 571 -33.78 5.69 19.72
N VAL A 572 -33.97 7.00 19.91
CA VAL A 572 -32.87 7.98 19.89
C VAL A 572 -31.82 7.66 20.95
N ALA A 573 -32.23 7.39 22.19
CA ALA A 573 -31.31 7.05 23.28
C ALA A 573 -30.60 5.71 23.04
N ALA A 574 -31.30 4.68 22.53
CA ALA A 574 -30.68 3.41 22.16
C ALA A 574 -29.66 3.56 21.03
N GLY A 575 -29.97 4.35 19.99
CA GLY A 575 -29.01 4.67 18.93
C GLY A 575 -27.81 5.50 19.43
N GLY A 576 -28.03 6.42 20.37
CA GLY A 576 -26.96 7.17 21.03
C GLY A 576 -26.04 6.30 21.88
N VAL A 577 -26.57 5.27 22.55
CA VAL A 577 -25.74 4.25 23.23
C VAL A 577 -24.91 3.47 22.21
N LEU A 578 -25.50 2.99 21.10
CA LEU A 578 -24.76 2.23 20.09
C LEU A 578 -23.58 3.03 19.51
N ARG A 579 -23.79 4.31 19.17
CA ARG A 579 -22.72 5.21 18.68
C ARG A 579 -21.66 5.56 19.74
N GLY A 580 -21.91 5.23 21.02
CA GLY A 580 -20.96 5.41 22.13
C GLY A 580 -20.11 4.17 22.46
N LEU A 581 -20.49 2.96 22.00
CA LEU A 581 -19.87 1.70 22.42
C LEU A 581 -18.45 1.45 21.85
N GLY A 582 -17.97 2.26 20.91
CA GLY A 582 -16.58 2.29 20.43
C GLY A 582 -16.10 1.10 19.58
N ASN A 583 -16.75 -0.05 19.66
CA ASN A 583 -16.46 -1.23 18.84
C ASN A 583 -17.65 -1.54 17.90
N PRO A 584 -17.81 -0.79 16.79
CA PRO A 584 -18.88 -1.04 15.84
C PRO A 584 -18.72 -2.37 15.10
N THR A 585 -19.88 -2.95 14.79
CA THR A 585 -20.12 -4.01 13.81
C THR A 585 -21.08 -3.49 12.74
N ASP A 586 -21.15 -4.09 11.56
CA ASP A 586 -22.07 -3.68 10.50
C ASP A 586 -23.53 -3.68 10.96
N ALA A 587 -23.92 -4.68 11.75
CA ALA A 587 -25.25 -4.76 12.36
C ALA A 587 -25.55 -3.56 13.29
N THR A 588 -24.56 -3.06 14.05
CA THR A 588 -24.73 -1.85 14.87
C THR A 588 -24.66 -0.56 14.06
N CYS A 589 -23.83 -0.48 13.01
CA CYS A 589 -23.77 0.66 12.09
C CYS A 589 -25.12 0.86 11.38
N LEU A 590 -25.71 -0.23 10.90
CA LEU A 590 -27.08 -0.28 10.37
C LEU A 590 -28.11 0.14 11.43
N THR A 591 -28.05 -0.45 12.63
CA THR A 591 -29.05 -0.24 13.67
C THR A 591 -29.05 1.19 14.22
N GLN A 592 -27.89 1.83 14.41
CA GLN A 592 -27.84 3.20 14.94
C GLN A 592 -28.46 4.23 13.99
N VAL A 593 -28.25 4.08 12.68
CA VAL A 593 -28.82 4.96 11.64
C VAL A 593 -30.34 4.86 11.63
N TRP A 594 -30.89 3.65 11.71
CA TRP A 594 -32.33 3.41 11.78
C TRP A 594 -32.96 3.92 13.07
N LEU A 595 -32.37 3.59 14.22
CA LEU A 595 -32.89 3.98 15.54
C LEU A 595 -32.90 5.51 15.72
N THR A 596 -31.86 6.21 15.30
CA THR A 596 -31.81 7.68 15.40
C THR A 596 -32.74 8.36 14.40
N SER A 597 -32.77 7.92 13.14
CA SER A 597 -33.56 8.57 12.08
C SER A 597 -35.07 8.35 12.24
N LEU A 598 -35.51 7.12 12.56
CA LEU A 598 -36.90 6.86 12.92
C LEU A 598 -37.25 7.42 14.29
N GLY A 599 -36.32 7.39 15.25
CA GLY A 599 -36.50 7.97 16.58
C GLY A 599 -36.87 9.45 16.54
N TYR A 600 -36.04 10.28 15.88
CA TYR A 600 -36.33 11.71 15.70
C TYR A 600 -37.61 11.96 14.90
N THR A 601 -37.94 11.10 13.93
CA THR A 601 -39.18 11.21 13.16
C THR A 601 -40.41 10.96 14.05
N LEU A 602 -40.34 9.95 14.93
CA LEU A 602 -41.38 9.62 15.91
C LEU A 602 -41.43 10.58 17.11
N GLU A 603 -40.39 11.38 17.32
CA GLU A 603 -40.36 12.46 18.31
C GLU A 603 -40.92 13.77 17.72
N LEU A 604 -40.35 14.28 16.63
CA LEU A 604 -40.67 15.59 16.07
C LEU A 604 -41.99 15.64 15.29
N VAL A 605 -42.31 14.62 14.48
CA VAL A 605 -43.51 14.67 13.62
C VAL A 605 -44.80 14.67 14.44
N PRO A 606 -44.95 13.88 15.52
CA PRO A 606 -46.11 14.00 16.40
C PRO A 606 -46.19 15.39 17.04
N LEU A 607 -45.09 15.95 17.56
CA LEU A 607 -45.08 17.29 18.15
C LEU A 607 -45.59 18.34 17.15
N LEU A 608 -45.09 18.31 15.91
CA LEU A 608 -45.55 19.15 14.81
C LEU A 608 -47.06 18.97 14.55
N VAL A 609 -47.56 17.74 14.43
CA VAL A 609 -48.98 17.43 14.21
C VAL A 609 -49.86 17.90 15.38
N LYS A 610 -49.40 17.80 16.64
CA LYS A 610 -50.12 18.28 17.84
C LYS A 610 -50.16 19.81 17.90
N VAL A 611 -49.07 20.52 17.59
CA VAL A 611 -49.08 21.98 17.48
C VAL A 611 -49.97 22.46 16.33
N ALA A 612 -49.89 21.83 15.16
CA ALA A 612 -50.75 22.14 14.01
C ALA A 612 -52.24 21.93 14.34
N ALA A 613 -52.59 20.87 15.07
CA ALA A 613 -53.94 20.62 15.56
C ALA A 613 -54.42 21.72 16.52
N ILE A 614 -53.59 22.15 17.47
CA ILE A 614 -53.88 23.25 18.41
C ILE A 614 -54.09 24.57 17.64
N ASN A 615 -53.16 24.93 16.74
CA ASN A 615 -53.26 26.14 15.92
C ASN A 615 -54.54 26.15 15.06
N ARG A 616 -54.91 25.01 14.46
CA ARG A 616 -56.13 24.86 13.67
C ARG A 616 -57.41 24.96 14.52
N LEU A 617 -57.40 24.47 15.75
CA LEU A 617 -58.50 24.67 16.71
C LEU A 617 -58.61 26.14 17.13
N MET A 618 -57.49 26.81 17.41
CA MET A 618 -57.47 28.22 17.83
C MET A 618 -57.91 29.17 16.70
N GLN A 619 -57.48 28.94 15.45
CA GLN A 619 -57.95 29.68 14.28
C GLN A 619 -59.45 29.42 13.98
N ALA A 620 -59.98 28.26 14.36
CA ALA A 620 -61.41 27.98 14.26
C ALA A 620 -62.19 28.69 15.38
N ALA A 621 -61.66 28.69 16.61
CA ALA A 621 -62.25 29.35 17.77
C ALA A 621 -62.31 30.88 17.64
N SER A 622 -61.25 31.52 17.13
CA SER A 622 -61.25 32.97 16.87
C SER A 622 -62.24 33.40 15.78
N ARG A 623 -62.60 32.47 14.89
CA ARG A 623 -63.66 32.62 13.88
C ARG A 623 -65.02 32.06 14.33
N MET A 624 -65.16 31.74 15.62
CA MET A 624 -66.35 31.13 16.27
C MET A 624 -66.90 29.86 15.57
N ARG A 625 -66.07 29.18 14.75
CA ARG A 625 -66.47 28.03 13.93
C ARG A 625 -66.18 26.73 14.66
N ARG A 626 -67.22 25.97 15.01
CA ARG A 626 -67.06 24.63 15.63
C ARG A 626 -66.44 23.65 14.63
N VAL A 627 -65.21 23.21 14.90
CA VAL A 627 -64.47 22.20 14.11
C VAL A 627 -64.27 20.94 14.95
N LYS A 628 -64.60 19.76 14.40
CA LYS A 628 -64.22 18.46 14.97
C LYS A 628 -62.99 17.94 14.23
N LEU A 629 -61.87 17.76 14.92
CA LEU A 629 -60.71 17.05 14.35
C LEU A 629 -60.98 15.52 14.40
N LYS A 630 -60.84 14.84 13.26
CA LYS A 630 -60.89 13.36 13.21
C LYS A 630 -59.55 12.80 13.69
N ARG A 631 -59.56 11.89 14.66
CA ARG A 631 -58.33 11.28 15.23
C ARG A 631 -57.45 10.61 14.17
N SER A 632 -58.07 9.90 13.23
CA SER A 632 -57.39 9.26 12.09
C SER A 632 -56.64 10.24 11.19
N SER A 633 -57.08 11.51 11.09
CA SER A 633 -56.39 12.53 10.30
C SER A 633 -55.09 13.03 10.95
N LEU A 634 -54.88 12.78 12.24
CA LEU A 634 -53.63 13.10 12.95
C LEU A 634 -52.65 11.93 12.81
N TRP A 635 -53.11 10.72 13.13
CA TRP A 635 -52.32 9.48 12.95
C TRP A 635 -51.88 9.25 11.51
N GLY A 636 -52.75 9.50 10.53
CA GLY A 636 -52.40 9.38 9.10
C GLY A 636 -51.29 10.32 8.66
N GLY A 637 -51.20 11.53 9.23
CA GLY A 637 -50.11 12.47 8.96
C GLY A 637 -48.77 11.98 9.51
N VAL A 638 -48.77 11.48 10.75
CA VAL A 638 -47.56 10.89 11.37
C VAL A 638 -47.11 9.64 10.60
N ALA A 639 -48.05 8.74 10.29
CA ALA A 639 -47.76 7.49 9.58
C ALA A 639 -47.24 7.71 8.16
N ALA A 640 -47.80 8.66 7.40
CA ALA A 640 -47.34 8.98 6.05
C ALA A 640 -45.90 9.54 6.04
N ILE A 641 -45.56 10.42 6.99
CA ILE A 641 -44.21 10.99 7.08
C ILE A 641 -43.22 9.96 7.61
N SER A 642 -43.61 9.11 8.57
CA SER A 642 -42.78 8.01 9.06
C SER A 642 -42.50 6.99 7.94
N LEU A 643 -43.51 6.65 7.12
CA LEU A 643 -43.35 5.76 5.96
C LEU A 643 -42.38 6.35 4.93
N LEU A 644 -42.44 7.65 4.65
CA LEU A 644 -41.49 8.32 3.75
C LEU A 644 -40.04 8.17 4.24
N VAL A 645 -39.80 8.38 5.54
CA VAL A 645 -38.46 8.19 6.13
C VAL A 645 -38.02 6.74 6.07
N THR A 646 -38.91 5.77 6.35
CA THR A 646 -38.61 4.34 6.20
C THR A 646 -38.23 3.98 4.76
N LEU A 647 -38.87 4.56 3.74
CA LEU A 647 -38.52 4.33 2.33
C LEU A 647 -37.14 4.91 1.97
N VAL A 648 -36.77 6.08 2.50
CA VAL A 648 -35.43 6.67 2.32
C VAL A 648 -34.36 5.82 3.02
N LEU A 649 -34.63 5.34 4.24
CA LEU A 649 -33.73 4.44 4.96
C LEU A 649 -33.56 3.09 4.25
N LEU A 650 -34.63 2.52 3.69
CA LEU A 650 -34.54 1.31 2.86
C LEU A 650 -33.64 1.54 1.65
N ALA A 651 -33.78 2.67 0.94
CA ALA A 651 -32.92 3.01 -0.19
C ALA A 651 -31.44 3.12 0.24
N TRP A 652 -31.15 3.84 1.33
CA TRP A 652 -29.80 3.91 1.91
C TRP A 652 -29.23 2.50 2.15
N THR A 653 -29.96 1.63 2.83
CA THR A 653 -29.49 0.26 3.14
C THR A 653 -29.34 -0.69 1.97
N ILE A 654 -29.96 -0.40 0.83
CA ILE A 654 -29.91 -1.25 -0.38
C ILE A 654 -28.80 -0.81 -1.32
N PHE A 655 -28.57 0.50 -1.44
CA PHE A 655 -27.59 1.06 -2.38
C PHE A 655 -26.23 1.38 -1.75
N ASP A 656 -26.19 1.72 -0.46
CA ASP A 656 -24.98 2.17 0.24
C ASP A 656 -25.06 1.85 1.75
N PRO A 657 -25.10 0.56 2.13
CA PRO A 657 -25.33 0.18 3.52
C PRO A 657 -24.17 0.66 4.43
N PRO A 658 -24.45 1.32 5.58
CA PRO A 658 -23.40 1.77 6.48
C PRO A 658 -22.68 0.58 7.14
N ARG A 659 -21.37 0.48 6.93
CA ARG A 659 -20.50 -0.62 7.39
C ARG A 659 -19.51 -0.14 8.44
N ARG A 660 -18.86 -1.11 9.09
CA ARG A 660 -17.67 -0.89 9.91
C ARG A 660 -16.47 -0.64 9.00
N GLU A 661 -15.87 0.53 9.11
CA GLU A 661 -14.57 0.87 8.50
C GLU A 661 -13.50 0.96 9.59
N ALA A 662 -12.23 1.00 9.17
CA ALA A 662 -11.05 1.05 10.03
C ALA A 662 -10.15 2.20 9.62
N GLU A 663 -9.81 3.08 10.57
CA GLU A 663 -8.72 4.06 10.43
C GLU A 663 -7.45 3.49 11.05
N TYR A 664 -6.32 3.73 10.39
CA TYR A 664 -5.01 3.23 10.78
C TYR A 664 -4.06 4.41 10.98
N GLU A 665 -3.51 4.56 12.19
CA GLU A 665 -2.54 5.61 12.54
C GLU A 665 -1.18 4.99 12.89
N VAL A 666 -0.10 5.50 12.30
CA VAL A 666 1.27 5.13 12.72
C VAL A 666 1.59 5.85 14.01
N THR A 667 1.74 5.11 15.13
CA THR A 667 2.06 5.73 16.41
C THR A 667 3.57 5.87 16.60
N ASN A 668 4.02 6.92 17.29
CA ASN A 668 5.42 7.08 17.72
C ASN A 668 5.80 6.14 18.89
N ARG A 669 5.27 4.91 18.90
CA ARG A 669 5.57 3.85 19.88
C ARG A 669 6.18 2.67 19.15
N GLN A 670 7.31 2.18 19.64
CA GLN A 670 7.94 0.95 19.16
C GLN A 670 7.70 -0.18 20.17
N THR A 671 7.83 -1.44 19.74
CA THR A 671 7.89 -2.58 20.66
C THR A 671 9.23 -2.60 21.41
N ASN A 672 9.26 -3.26 22.58
CA ASN A 672 10.49 -3.45 23.36
C ASN A 672 11.33 -4.65 22.86
N ASP A 673 11.12 -5.07 21.62
CA ASP A 673 11.79 -6.23 21.03
C ASP A 673 13.06 -5.81 20.29
N LEU A 674 13.97 -6.76 20.02
CA LEU A 674 15.27 -6.52 19.38
C LEU A 674 15.18 -5.68 18.07
N TYR A 675 14.08 -5.82 17.34
CA TYR A 675 13.82 -5.20 16.04
C TYR A 675 12.86 -4.00 16.06
N GLN A 676 12.50 -3.50 17.26
CA GLN A 676 11.82 -2.21 17.53
C GLN A 676 10.66 -1.85 16.57
N ALA A 677 9.72 -2.78 16.35
CA ALA A 677 8.64 -2.55 15.40
C ALA A 677 7.72 -1.39 15.79
N THR A 678 7.41 -0.52 14.84
CA THR A 678 6.50 0.63 15.01
C THR A 678 5.05 0.15 15.12
N ILE A 679 4.35 0.60 16.16
CA ILE A 679 2.99 0.15 16.49
C ILE A 679 1.95 0.97 15.72
N ILE A 680 1.08 0.28 14.97
CA ILE A 680 -0.10 0.85 14.33
C ILE A 680 -1.28 0.81 15.30
N SER A 681 -1.93 1.95 15.47
CA SER A 681 -3.25 2.06 16.11
C SER A 681 -4.35 1.76 15.08
N THR A 682 -5.43 1.11 15.51
CA THR A 682 -6.60 0.84 14.65
C THR A 682 -7.87 1.23 15.38
N GLU A 683 -8.48 2.35 14.96
CA GLU A 683 -9.82 2.74 15.43
C GLU A 683 -10.88 2.29 14.41
N TYR A 684 -12.08 1.97 14.88
CA TYR A 684 -13.19 1.53 14.02
C TYR A 684 -14.37 2.49 14.14
N TYR A 685 -14.90 2.94 13.01
CA TYR A 685 -16.05 3.83 12.89
C TYR A 685 -17.11 3.24 11.96
N CYS A 686 -18.27 3.92 11.84
CA CYS A 686 -19.34 3.55 10.91
C CYS A 686 -19.46 4.57 9.79
N ARG A 687 -19.30 4.16 8.52
CA ARG A 687 -19.41 5.05 7.34
C ARG A 687 -20.15 4.35 6.19
N SER A 688 -20.49 5.11 5.17
CA SER A 688 -21.12 4.68 3.91
C SER A 688 -20.23 5.20 2.77
N GLU A 689 -20.21 4.52 1.62
CA GLU A 689 -19.38 4.87 0.46
C GLU A 689 -19.67 6.31 -0.02
N SER A 690 -20.87 6.84 0.25
CA SER A 690 -21.21 8.25 0.04
C SER A 690 -21.78 8.95 1.28
N GLU A 691 -21.17 10.07 1.67
CA GLU A 691 -21.65 10.97 2.73
C GLU A 691 -23.02 11.60 2.43
N PHE A 692 -23.47 11.54 1.16
CA PHE A 692 -24.76 12.04 0.68
C PHE A 692 -25.94 11.66 1.59
N TRP A 693 -25.93 10.44 2.13
CA TRP A 693 -27.03 9.92 2.94
C TRP A 693 -27.08 10.53 4.35
N GLU A 694 -25.95 10.72 5.03
CA GLU A 694 -25.96 11.34 6.37
C GLU A 694 -26.28 12.85 6.27
N TYR A 695 -25.79 13.54 5.23
CA TYR A 695 -26.23 14.91 4.92
C TYR A 695 -27.75 14.97 4.67
N THR A 696 -28.29 14.07 3.85
CA THR A 696 -29.74 13.98 3.56
C THR A 696 -30.55 13.75 4.84
N ALA A 697 -30.10 12.84 5.71
CA ALA A 697 -30.76 12.54 6.97
C ALA A 697 -30.75 13.72 7.95
N VAL A 698 -29.68 14.51 8.02
CA VAL A 698 -29.65 15.72 8.89
C VAL A 698 -30.44 16.87 8.27
N ILE A 699 -30.35 17.12 6.96
CA ILE A 699 -31.15 18.14 6.24
C ILE A 699 -32.65 17.90 6.47
N TRP A 700 -33.11 16.65 6.39
CA TRP A 700 -34.48 16.27 6.70
C TRP A 700 -34.91 16.66 8.13
N ASN A 701 -34.07 16.37 9.13
CA ASN A 701 -34.32 16.75 10.53
C ASN A 701 -34.35 18.28 10.71
N VAL A 702 -33.48 19.03 10.02
CA VAL A 702 -33.47 20.50 10.00
C VAL A 702 -34.78 21.05 9.42
N ILE A 703 -35.29 20.48 8.32
CA ILE A 703 -36.58 20.87 7.72
C ILE A 703 -37.73 20.62 8.71
N LEU A 704 -37.79 19.44 9.33
CA LEU A 704 -38.84 19.11 10.31
C LEU A 704 -38.84 20.08 11.50
N ILE A 705 -37.67 20.38 12.09
CA ILE A 705 -37.61 21.26 13.26
C ILE A 705 -37.87 22.73 12.92
N LEU A 706 -37.50 23.20 11.72
CA LEU A 706 -37.87 24.55 11.25
C LEU A 706 -39.39 24.68 11.08
N CYS A 707 -40.05 23.69 10.48
CA CYS A 707 -41.51 23.66 10.38
C CYS A 707 -42.20 23.61 11.75
N ALA A 708 -41.70 22.77 12.68
CA ALA A 708 -42.21 22.71 14.05
C ALA A 708 -42.03 24.04 14.80
N THR A 709 -40.86 24.68 14.65
CA THR A 709 -40.53 25.97 15.29
C THR A 709 -41.41 27.09 14.78
N ALA A 710 -41.66 27.17 13.46
CA ALA A 710 -42.57 28.15 12.88
C ALA A 710 -44.02 27.97 13.39
N LEU A 711 -44.49 26.73 13.53
CA LEU A 711 -45.81 26.43 14.09
C LEU A 711 -45.90 26.72 15.59
N ALA A 712 -44.84 26.45 16.37
CA ALA A 712 -44.75 26.78 17.78
C ALA A 712 -44.78 28.31 17.99
N PHE A 713 -44.02 29.06 17.19
CA PHE A 713 -44.00 30.53 17.21
C PHE A 713 -45.37 31.13 16.89
N GLN A 714 -46.12 30.56 15.95
CA GLN A 714 -47.52 30.97 15.69
C GLN A 714 -48.45 30.70 16.89
N SER A 715 -48.19 29.64 17.67
CA SER A 715 -49.02 29.27 18.83
C SER A 715 -48.83 30.20 20.05
N ARG A 716 -47.74 30.98 20.11
CA ARG A 716 -47.36 31.80 21.29
C ARG A 716 -48.36 32.89 21.68
N ALA A 717 -49.24 33.30 20.76
CA ALA A 717 -50.24 34.36 20.97
C ALA A 717 -51.57 33.85 21.56
N VAL A 718 -51.67 32.56 21.87
CA VAL A 718 -52.84 31.93 22.49
C VAL A 718 -52.92 32.32 23.98
N LYS A 719 -54.14 32.58 24.48
CA LYS A 719 -54.37 32.90 25.91
C LYS A 719 -53.77 31.86 26.85
N GLN A 720 -53.30 32.32 28.01
CA GLN A 720 -52.66 31.51 29.05
C GLN A 720 -53.56 30.42 29.66
N ASP A 721 -54.86 30.40 29.35
CA ASP A 721 -55.84 29.39 29.80
C ASP A 721 -55.42 27.94 29.46
N PHE A 722 -54.51 27.73 28.48
CA PHE A 722 -53.94 26.43 28.12
C PHE A 722 -52.42 26.37 28.30
N ASN A 723 -51.96 26.19 29.54
CA ASN A 723 -50.53 26.08 29.92
C ASN A 723 -49.73 25.00 29.14
N GLU A 724 -50.39 23.98 28.56
CA GLU A 724 -49.71 22.94 27.76
C GLU A 724 -49.01 23.48 26.50
N SER A 725 -49.50 24.56 25.87
CA SER A 725 -48.89 25.11 24.65
C SER A 725 -47.51 25.71 24.90
N GLN A 726 -47.30 26.33 26.06
CA GLN A 726 -46.02 26.94 26.43
C GLN A 726 -44.95 25.90 26.72
N VAL A 727 -45.32 24.81 27.40
CA VAL A 727 -44.41 23.66 27.65
C VAL A 727 -44.04 22.98 26.33
N LEU A 728 -45.00 22.80 25.43
CA LEU A 728 -44.79 22.23 24.10
C LEU A 728 -43.88 23.13 23.21
N SER A 729 -44.01 24.45 23.33
CA SER A 729 -43.13 25.40 22.63
C SER A 729 -41.69 25.36 23.16
N LYS A 730 -41.52 25.30 24.50
CA LYS A 730 -40.19 25.15 25.13
C LYS A 730 -39.48 23.87 24.68
N LEU A 731 -40.21 22.76 24.55
CA LEU A 731 -39.66 21.51 24.03
C LEU A 731 -39.16 21.64 22.59
N ILE A 732 -39.94 22.27 21.71
CA ILE A 732 -39.54 22.47 20.30
C ILE A 732 -38.31 23.37 20.19
N TYR A 733 -38.17 24.40 21.04
CA TYR A 733 -36.95 25.20 21.09
C TYR A 733 -35.73 24.44 21.67
N SER A 734 -35.94 23.43 22.53
CA SER A 734 -34.87 22.52 22.99
C SER A 734 -34.35 21.67 21.83
N HIS A 735 -35.23 20.96 21.14
CA HIS A 735 -34.83 20.15 19.98
C HIS A 735 -34.22 21.00 18.86
N PHE A 736 -34.65 22.25 18.66
CA PHE A 736 -34.01 23.17 17.72
C PHE A 736 -32.54 23.44 18.07
N LEU A 737 -32.21 23.65 19.34
CA LEU A 737 -30.82 23.79 19.79
C LEU A 737 -30.01 22.53 19.51
N PHE A 738 -30.52 21.34 19.88
CA PHE A 738 -29.78 20.10 19.68
C PHE A 738 -29.65 19.69 18.21
N VAL A 739 -30.64 19.93 17.35
CA VAL A 739 -30.51 19.71 15.90
C VAL A 739 -29.46 20.66 15.30
N MET A 740 -29.34 21.91 15.78
CA MET A 740 -28.26 22.80 15.35
C MET A 740 -26.88 22.35 15.87
N LEU A 741 -26.80 21.80 17.08
CA LEU A 741 -25.58 21.16 17.58
C LEU A 741 -25.21 19.91 16.75
N ARG A 742 -26.18 19.13 16.26
CA ARG A 742 -25.90 18.03 15.30
C ARG A 742 -25.32 18.54 13.99
N VAL A 743 -25.76 19.69 13.47
CA VAL A 743 -25.14 20.28 12.26
C VAL A 743 -23.67 20.65 12.53
N THR A 744 -23.29 20.99 13.77
CA THR A 744 -21.89 21.30 14.10
C THR A 744 -20.96 20.08 14.13
N SER A 745 -21.44 18.83 14.18
CA SER A 745 -20.54 17.66 14.20
C SER A 745 -19.84 17.40 12.86
N PHE A 746 -20.41 17.84 11.73
CA PHE A 746 -19.79 17.71 10.40
C PHE A 746 -18.53 18.56 10.21
N PHE A 747 -18.15 19.41 11.17
CA PHE A 747 -16.91 20.18 11.15
C PHE A 747 -15.79 19.54 11.99
N PHE A 748 -15.99 18.30 12.46
CA PHE A 748 -15.03 17.54 13.28
C PHE A 748 -14.77 16.15 12.67
N PRO A 749 -13.58 15.56 12.89
CA PRO A 749 -13.28 14.19 12.44
C PRO A 749 -14.15 13.16 13.17
N PRO A 750 -14.34 11.94 12.60
CA PRO A 750 -15.21 10.90 13.16
C PRO A 750 -14.96 10.59 14.64
N GLU A 751 -13.68 10.50 15.05
CA GLU A 751 -13.23 10.29 16.43
C GLU A 751 -13.89 11.21 17.47
N VAL A 752 -14.15 12.46 17.07
CA VAL A 752 -14.74 13.51 17.91
C VAL A 752 -16.24 13.64 17.65
N ALA A 753 -16.65 13.51 16.39
CA ALA A 753 -18.03 13.64 15.94
C ALA A 753 -18.95 12.56 16.52
N ASP A 754 -18.52 11.28 16.56
CA ASP A 754 -19.34 10.17 17.06
C ASP A 754 -19.62 10.27 18.57
N PRO A 755 -18.61 10.49 19.44
CA PRO A 755 -18.84 10.79 20.85
C PRO A 755 -19.69 12.06 21.06
N MET A 756 -19.44 13.13 20.30
CA MET A 756 -20.21 14.36 20.36
C MET A 756 -21.70 14.14 20.03
N LEU A 757 -22.00 13.36 18.99
CA LEU A 757 -23.37 13.00 18.61
C LEU A 757 -24.05 12.11 19.67
N SER A 758 -23.34 11.13 20.24
CA SER A 758 -23.84 10.32 21.36
C SER A 758 -24.23 11.18 22.58
N ILE A 759 -23.41 12.18 22.92
CA ILE A 759 -23.70 13.16 23.98
C ILE A 759 -24.94 14.00 23.62
N ILE A 760 -25.01 14.53 22.39
CA ILE A 760 -26.14 15.36 21.92
C ILE A 760 -27.47 14.59 22.01
N PHE A 761 -27.53 13.35 21.50
CA PHE A 761 -28.72 12.50 21.58
C PHE A 761 -29.15 12.20 23.00
N SER A 762 -28.19 11.96 23.89
CA SER A 762 -28.45 11.68 25.30
C SER A 762 -28.97 12.92 26.04
N LEU A 763 -28.41 14.10 25.77
CA LEU A 763 -28.83 15.35 26.41
C LEU A 763 -30.20 15.86 25.90
N ASP A 764 -30.50 15.72 24.60
CA ASP A 764 -31.80 16.11 24.03
C ASP A 764 -32.95 15.29 24.65
N THR A 765 -32.78 13.96 24.70
CA THR A 765 -33.78 13.06 25.28
C THR A 765 -33.94 13.23 26.80
N ILE A 766 -32.85 13.48 27.54
CA ILE A 766 -32.92 13.85 28.97
C ILE A 766 -33.68 15.16 29.15
N LEU A 767 -33.36 16.20 28.37
CA LEU A 767 -33.99 17.51 28.52
C LEU A 767 -35.46 17.50 28.06
N MET A 768 -35.84 16.63 27.11
CA MET A 768 -37.24 16.36 26.78
C MET A 768 -38.03 15.82 27.98
N VAL A 769 -37.48 14.82 28.69
CA VAL A 769 -38.11 14.26 29.90
C VAL A 769 -38.26 15.35 30.98
N LEU A 770 -37.22 16.16 31.20
CA LEU A 770 -37.22 17.23 32.20
C LEU A 770 -38.20 18.38 31.85
N ILE A 771 -38.31 18.79 30.59
CA ILE A 771 -39.21 19.87 30.16
C ILE A 771 -40.67 19.39 30.08
N TYR A 772 -40.93 18.22 29.48
CA TYR A 772 -42.29 17.83 29.10
C TYR A 772 -42.98 16.89 30.09
N PHE A 773 -42.25 15.93 30.66
CA PHE A 773 -42.83 14.89 31.52
C PHE A 773 -42.76 15.23 33.00
N LEU A 774 -41.61 15.74 33.48
CA LEU A 774 -41.41 16.08 34.90
C LEU A 774 -42.51 17.01 35.47
N PRO A 775 -42.91 18.12 34.80
CA PRO A 775 -43.97 19.00 35.33
C PRO A 775 -45.36 18.35 35.32
N LYS A 776 -45.62 17.36 34.45
CA LYS A 776 -46.89 16.63 34.40
C LYS A 776 -47.03 15.61 35.53
N PHE A 777 -45.94 15.05 36.06
CA PHE A 777 -45.98 14.15 37.22
C PHE A 777 -46.27 14.87 38.55
N PHE A 778 -45.77 16.11 38.70
CA PHE A 778 -45.96 16.94 39.89
C PHE A 778 -47.21 17.86 39.86
N ALA A 779 -47.97 17.87 38.75
CA ALA A 779 -49.21 18.64 38.64
C ALA A 779 -50.35 18.05 39.50
N ASN A 780 -51.00 18.90 40.31
CA ASN A 780 -52.14 18.52 41.14
C ASN A 780 -53.44 18.42 40.32
N ASP A 781 -54.20 17.33 40.46
CA ASP A 781 -55.48 17.11 39.72
C ASP A 781 -56.58 18.17 40.02
N GLN A 782 -56.41 19.01 41.05
CA GLN A 782 -57.37 20.07 41.41
C GLN A 782 -57.29 21.35 40.55
N THR A 783 -56.15 21.67 39.94
CA THR A 783 -56.01 22.89 39.11
C THR A 783 -56.57 22.72 37.68
N GLY A 784 -57.32 21.64 37.42
CA GLY A 784 -57.87 21.29 36.10
C GLY A 784 -59.22 21.93 35.73
N VAL A 785 -59.64 23.02 36.38
CA VAL A 785 -60.94 23.67 36.14
C VAL A 785 -60.81 24.83 35.16
N ILE A 786 -60.74 24.52 33.87
CA ILE A 786 -60.91 25.49 32.78
C ILE A 786 -62.40 25.44 32.37
N GLY A 787 -63.23 26.40 32.81
CA GLY A 787 -64.61 26.46 32.31
C GLY A 787 -65.73 27.10 33.14
N THR A 788 -65.49 28.12 33.96
CA THR A 788 -66.58 28.97 34.51
C THR A 788 -66.22 30.46 34.46
N PRO A 789 -67.05 31.36 33.89
CA PRO A 789 -66.78 32.79 33.91
C PRO A 789 -66.93 33.34 35.32
N ASN A 790 -65.89 33.98 35.85
CA ASN A 790 -65.85 34.43 37.24
C ASN A 790 -66.51 35.81 37.41
N THR A 791 -67.81 35.92 37.09
CA THR A 791 -68.64 37.10 37.40
C THR A 791 -68.96 37.17 38.90
N ARG A 792 -67.94 37.41 39.73
CA ARG A 792 -68.14 37.83 41.11
C ARG A 792 -68.35 39.34 41.18
N ILE A 793 -69.62 39.75 41.10
CA ILE A 793 -70.06 41.08 41.54
C ILE A 793 -69.85 41.16 43.05
N SER A 794 -68.67 41.63 43.46
CA SER A 794 -68.28 41.74 44.86
C SER A 794 -68.76 43.08 45.42
N GLY A 795 -70.03 43.15 45.84
CA GLY A 795 -70.60 44.43 46.28
C GLY A 795 -72.08 44.44 46.64
N LEU A 796 -72.64 43.36 47.19
CA LEU A 796 -74.01 43.37 47.74
C LEU A 796 -74.15 42.30 48.85
N ASN A 797 -73.84 42.69 50.09
CA ASN A 797 -74.28 41.95 51.26
C ASN A 797 -75.76 42.25 51.48
N LEU A 798 -76.61 41.22 51.55
CA LEU A 798 -78.02 41.38 51.92
C LEU A 798 -78.40 40.43 53.05
N SER A 799 -78.09 40.85 54.27
CA SER A 799 -78.62 40.28 55.51
C SER A 799 -79.48 41.33 56.22
N GLU A 800 -80.77 41.29 55.95
CA GLU A 800 -81.86 41.60 56.88
C GLU A 800 -81.61 42.64 58.00
N ALA A 801 -81.92 43.92 57.73
CA ALA A 801 -82.19 44.91 58.76
C ALA A 801 -83.17 46.02 58.29
N SER A 802 -84.15 46.28 59.14
CA SER A 802 -85.24 47.28 59.10
C SER A 802 -84.98 48.68 58.48
N ASN A 803 -86.07 49.23 57.89
CA ASN A 803 -86.51 50.64 57.91
C ASN A 803 -85.54 51.79 57.54
N VAL A 804 -85.90 52.57 56.51
CA VAL A 804 -86.37 53.99 56.65
C VAL A 804 -86.74 54.58 55.27
N ARG A 805 -87.61 55.61 55.25
CA ARG A 805 -88.01 56.38 54.05
C ARG A 805 -86.86 57.25 53.52
N GLY A 806 -86.75 57.42 52.20
CA GLY A 806 -85.93 58.48 51.61
C GLY A 806 -86.10 58.63 50.09
N SER A 807 -86.56 59.80 49.64
CA SER A 807 -86.51 60.21 48.22
C SER A 807 -85.24 61.02 47.97
N ALA A 808 -84.53 60.79 46.85
CA ALA A 808 -83.91 61.87 46.05
C ALA A 808 -83.12 61.35 44.82
N ASN A 809 -83.67 61.62 43.63
CA ASN A 809 -83.04 62.39 42.56
C ASN A 809 -81.50 62.66 42.54
N PHE A 810 -80.90 62.25 41.41
CA PHE A 810 -80.27 63.16 40.42
C PHE A 810 -78.75 63.50 40.51
N THR A 811 -78.26 63.95 39.34
CA THR A 811 -76.99 64.62 39.00
C THR A 811 -75.71 63.78 38.83
N SER A 812 -75.15 63.91 37.62
CA SER A 812 -73.72 63.81 37.34
C SER A 812 -72.95 65.01 37.90
N ASN A 813 -71.69 64.82 38.30
CA ASN A 813 -70.55 65.65 37.88
C ASN A 813 -69.22 65.07 38.41
N GLY A 814 -68.09 65.49 37.83
CA GLY A 814 -66.75 65.26 38.39
C GLY A 814 -66.47 66.14 39.62
N PRO A 815 -65.25 66.07 40.18
CA PRO A 815 -64.15 66.77 39.50
C PRO A 815 -62.79 66.04 39.52
N SER A 816 -61.78 66.74 39.00
CA SER A 816 -60.38 66.33 38.81
C SER A 816 -59.49 66.52 40.04
N VAL A 817 -58.31 65.88 40.02
CA VAL A 817 -57.11 66.30 40.78
C VAL A 817 -55.95 66.48 39.79
N GLN A 818 -55.15 67.54 39.96
CA GLN A 818 -53.96 67.86 39.17
C GLN A 818 -52.68 67.65 39.98
N PHE A 819 -51.53 67.52 39.31
CA PHE A 819 -50.24 67.99 39.83
C PHE A 819 -49.41 68.64 38.68
N HIS A 820 -48.28 69.27 39.02
CA HIS A 820 -47.77 70.48 38.35
C HIS A 820 -46.80 70.32 37.15
N PHE A 821 -46.49 71.46 36.54
CA PHE A 821 -45.71 71.70 35.31
C PHE A 821 -44.28 72.24 35.58
N GLY A 822 -43.44 72.21 34.54
CA GLY A 822 -42.22 73.02 34.38
C GLY A 822 -41.07 72.23 33.73
N ASN A 823 -40.38 72.68 32.68
CA ASN A 823 -40.48 73.89 31.85
C ASN A 823 -40.43 73.45 30.36
N GLU A 824 -41.44 73.78 29.52
CA GLU A 824 -41.57 74.99 28.69
C GLU A 824 -41.04 74.79 27.25
N THR A 825 -41.71 75.22 26.16
CA THR A 825 -43.08 75.77 25.98
C THR A 825 -43.51 75.67 24.49
N ILE A 826 -44.84 75.58 24.22
CA ILE A 826 -45.57 76.24 23.08
C ILE A 826 -45.20 75.79 21.62
N GLN A 827 -46.08 75.57 20.64
CA GLN A 827 -47.55 75.45 20.46
C GLN A 827 -47.81 74.77 19.07
N ALA A 828 -49.01 74.46 18.55
CA ALA A 828 -50.40 74.70 18.98
C ALA A 828 -51.39 73.59 18.53
N TYR A 829 -52.61 73.75 19.03
CA TYR A 829 -53.89 73.06 18.76
C TYR A 829 -54.39 72.93 17.30
N ARG A 830 -54.80 71.71 16.96
CA ARG A 830 -56.22 71.28 16.78
C ARG A 830 -57.22 72.22 16.04
N ALA A 831 -57.38 71.96 14.74
CA ALA A 831 -58.64 72.01 13.97
C ALA A 831 -58.59 70.86 12.93
N GLY A 832 -59.66 70.37 12.29
CA GLY A 832 -61.09 70.67 12.35
C GLY A 832 -61.77 70.17 11.06
N SER A 833 -62.97 69.59 11.15
CA SER A 833 -63.86 69.17 10.03
C SER A 833 -63.37 68.12 9.00
N ASN A 834 -64.35 67.38 8.46
CA ASN A 834 -64.20 66.45 7.33
C ASN A 834 -63.87 67.19 6.02
N GLN A 835 -63.06 66.59 5.12
CA GLN A 835 -63.59 66.07 3.83
C GLN A 835 -62.57 65.26 3.00
N ARG A 836 -63.08 64.66 1.92
CA ARG A 836 -62.42 63.77 0.93
C ARG A 836 -61.24 64.42 0.18
N SER A 837 -60.31 63.56 -0.30
CA SER A 837 -59.70 63.53 -1.66
C SER A 837 -59.36 64.88 -2.31
N SER A 838 -58.11 65.16 -2.72
CA SER A 838 -57.42 64.44 -3.81
C SER A 838 -55.98 64.95 -4.06
N GLU A 839 -55.12 64.13 -4.67
CA GLU A 839 -53.90 64.55 -5.42
C GLU A 839 -52.82 65.32 -4.61
N ALA A 840 -51.58 65.58 -5.06
CA ALA A 840 -50.78 65.10 -6.19
C ALA A 840 -49.30 64.98 -5.72
N LYS A 841 -48.49 63.99 -6.14
CA LYS A 841 -47.59 64.06 -7.33
C LYS A 841 -46.51 65.14 -7.17
N VAL A 842 -45.20 64.83 -7.24
CA VAL A 842 -44.36 65.02 -8.46
C VAL A 842 -42.92 64.54 -8.11
N LYS A 843 -42.42 63.45 -8.75
CA LYS A 843 -41.35 63.43 -9.81
C LYS A 843 -39.91 63.49 -9.25
N PHE A 844 -38.81 63.13 -9.92
CA PHE A 844 -38.41 62.77 -11.32
C PHE A 844 -37.02 62.01 -11.21
N GLN A 845 -36.38 61.30 -12.17
CA GLN A 845 -36.68 60.64 -13.47
C GLN A 845 -35.37 59.94 -13.99
N LEU A 846 -35.26 59.09 -15.05
CA LEU A 846 -36.18 58.36 -15.95
C LEU A 846 -35.45 57.21 -16.73
N GLU A 847 -36.20 56.20 -17.22
CA GLU A 847 -36.05 55.35 -18.46
C GLU A 847 -34.70 54.65 -18.84
N SER A 848 -34.69 53.58 -19.67
CA SER A 848 -35.74 52.82 -20.43
C SER A 848 -35.32 51.32 -20.50
N ALA A 849 -36.16 50.27 -20.55
CA ALA A 849 -37.39 49.95 -21.33
C ALA A 849 -37.09 49.62 -22.82
N HIS A 850 -37.60 48.59 -23.53
CA HIS A 850 -38.50 47.42 -23.34
C HIS A 850 -37.93 46.25 -24.22
N ALA A 851 -38.07 44.93 -24.01
CA ALA A 851 -39.16 43.99 -23.65
C ALA A 851 -40.05 43.49 -24.84
N LEU A 852 -40.13 42.14 -25.02
CA LEU A 852 -41.07 41.24 -25.77
C LEU A 852 -40.27 39.99 -26.27
N SER A 853 -40.50 38.74 -25.81
CA SER A 853 -41.56 37.74 -26.15
C SER A 853 -41.44 37.14 -27.56
N ASP A 854 -41.64 35.84 -27.87
CA ASP A 854 -41.89 34.62 -27.05
C ASP A 854 -41.78 33.36 -27.96
N SER A 855 -41.67 32.14 -27.40
CA SER A 855 -41.86 30.82 -28.07
C SER A 855 -40.85 30.42 -29.21
N SER A 856 -40.68 29.16 -29.67
CA SER A 856 -40.84 27.81 -29.07
C SER A 856 -40.24 26.69 -29.99
N THR A 857 -40.26 25.44 -29.53
CA THR A 857 -40.22 24.13 -30.28
C THR A 857 -38.98 23.68 -31.08
N SER A 858 -38.60 22.40 -30.84
CA SER A 858 -37.86 21.43 -31.71
C SER A 858 -36.44 21.79 -32.19
N GLY A 859 -35.55 20.84 -32.49
CA GLY A 859 -35.62 19.37 -32.36
C GLY A 859 -34.54 18.66 -33.20
N ASP A 860 -34.18 17.44 -32.80
CA ASP A 860 -33.38 16.43 -33.53
C ASP A 860 -31.96 16.74 -34.06
N ASN A 861 -30.98 16.02 -33.49
CA ASN A 861 -29.98 15.16 -34.17
C ASN A 861 -29.46 15.56 -35.58
N PHE A 862 -28.15 15.86 -35.71
CA PHE A 862 -27.22 15.00 -36.48
C PHE A 862 -25.72 15.32 -36.25
N VAL A 863 -24.87 14.34 -36.60
CA VAL A 863 -23.39 14.30 -36.62
C VAL A 863 -23.03 13.43 -37.85
N PRO A 864 -21.88 13.56 -38.57
CA PRO A 864 -20.72 14.47 -38.45
C PRO A 864 -20.47 15.31 -39.74
N ALA A 865 -19.32 16.00 -39.85
CA ALA A 865 -18.29 15.74 -40.89
C ALA A 865 -17.27 16.88 -41.08
N GLU A 866 -16.15 16.52 -41.70
CA GLU A 866 -14.90 17.25 -41.97
C GLU A 866 -15.00 18.59 -42.71
N SER A 867 -13.99 19.46 -42.52
CA SER A 867 -13.35 20.16 -43.66
C SER A 867 -11.89 20.49 -43.36
N THR A 868 -11.08 20.58 -44.41
CA THR A 868 -9.61 20.77 -44.37
C THR A 868 -9.19 22.22 -44.62
N ASN A 869 -8.10 22.69 -44.01
CA ASN A 869 -6.86 23.03 -44.75
C ASN A 869 -5.74 23.65 -43.90
N ASN A 870 -4.52 23.41 -44.38
CA ASN A 870 -3.27 24.19 -44.34
C ASN A 870 -3.36 25.64 -43.79
N ASP A 871 -2.35 26.13 -43.06
CA ASP A 871 -1.15 26.68 -43.71
C ASP A 871 0.17 26.55 -42.91
N LEU A 872 1.29 26.51 -43.64
CA LEU A 872 2.67 26.48 -43.13
C LEU A 872 3.58 27.37 -43.99
N PRO A 873 4.32 28.35 -43.42
CA PRO A 873 5.35 29.07 -44.14
C PRO A 873 6.71 28.35 -44.11
N VAL A 874 7.37 28.25 -45.27
CA VAL A 874 8.73 27.70 -45.40
C VAL A 874 9.73 28.84 -45.65
N CYS A 875 10.86 28.83 -44.93
CA CYS A 875 12.04 29.63 -45.25
C CYS A 875 13.24 28.73 -45.60
N LYS A 876 14.11 29.21 -46.50
CA LYS A 876 15.34 28.54 -46.93
C LYS A 876 16.54 29.47 -46.68
N GLY A 877 17.73 28.90 -46.43
CA GLY A 877 18.98 29.55 -46.89
C GLY A 877 20.12 29.72 -45.88
N ALA A 878 20.90 28.65 -45.70
CA ALA A 878 22.37 28.60 -45.69
C ALA A 878 23.27 29.41 -44.70
N THR A 879 24.39 28.75 -44.38
CA THR A 879 25.70 29.25 -43.89
C THR A 879 25.87 29.79 -42.47
N ASP A 880 26.72 29.03 -41.75
CA ASP A 880 27.75 29.41 -40.76
C ASP A 880 27.40 29.86 -39.33
N SER A 881 28.09 29.20 -38.39
CA SER A 881 28.39 29.56 -36.98
C SER A 881 27.25 29.99 -36.04
N CYS A 882 26.92 29.10 -35.10
CA CYS A 882 26.45 29.45 -33.75
C CYS A 882 26.80 28.29 -32.78
N GLU A 883 27.96 28.40 -32.16
CA GLU A 883 28.30 27.75 -30.89
C GLU A 883 28.17 28.84 -29.80
N GLU A 884 27.97 28.47 -28.52
CA GLU A 884 27.73 29.40 -27.39
C GLU A 884 26.48 30.33 -27.47
N ASP A 885 25.31 29.84 -27.05
CA ASP A 885 24.51 30.54 -25.99
C ASP A 885 23.39 29.63 -25.43
N SER A 886 23.50 29.20 -24.17
CA SER A 886 22.45 28.41 -23.49
C SER A 886 22.43 28.55 -21.97
N THR A 887 23.49 29.10 -21.37
CA THR A 887 23.59 29.37 -19.93
C THR A 887 22.83 30.63 -19.51
N LEU A 888 22.76 31.66 -20.36
CA LEU A 888 22.17 32.96 -20.03
C LEU A 888 20.62 32.96 -19.92
N ALA A 889 19.97 31.88 -20.35
CA ALA A 889 18.50 31.75 -20.35
C ALA A 889 17.93 31.30 -18.98
N LEU A 890 18.65 30.49 -18.22
CA LEU A 890 18.16 29.89 -16.98
C LEU A 890 18.21 30.87 -15.79
N GLU A 891 19.22 31.72 -15.72
CA GLU A 891 19.45 32.65 -14.60
C GLU A 891 18.28 33.66 -14.46
N LYS A 892 17.76 34.16 -15.59
CA LYS A 892 16.61 35.09 -15.64
C LYS A 892 15.24 34.46 -15.33
N ILE A 893 15.17 33.14 -15.20
CA ILE A 893 13.97 32.43 -14.73
C ILE A 893 13.98 32.32 -13.21
N SER A 894 15.16 32.10 -12.61
CA SER A 894 15.35 32.04 -11.14
C SER A 894 14.95 33.36 -10.45
N GLU A 895 15.43 34.51 -10.94
CA GLU A 895 15.09 35.83 -10.38
C GLU A 895 13.58 36.13 -10.35
N LYS A 896 12.81 35.65 -11.33
CA LYS A 896 11.37 35.92 -11.44
C LYS A 896 10.50 35.03 -10.54
N LEU A 897 11.00 33.88 -10.09
CA LEU A 897 10.27 33.00 -9.18
C LEU A 897 10.41 33.49 -7.71
N ASN A 898 11.63 33.85 -7.29
CA ASN A 898 11.87 34.32 -5.92
C ASN A 898 11.13 35.64 -5.58
N ALA A 899 10.86 36.49 -6.57
CA ALA A 899 10.10 37.73 -6.40
C ALA A 899 8.60 37.54 -6.11
N ARG A 900 8.07 36.31 -6.08
CA ARG A 900 6.63 36.01 -5.88
C ARG A 900 6.30 35.28 -4.59
N ALA A 901 7.31 34.95 -3.76
CA ALA A 901 7.14 34.24 -2.48
C ALA A 901 7.09 35.16 -1.24
N SER A 902 7.00 36.48 -1.41
CA SER A 902 7.05 37.47 -0.32
C SER A 902 6.03 38.62 -0.46
N ARG A 903 4.75 38.27 -0.57
CA ARG A 903 3.60 39.17 -0.36
C ARG A 903 2.40 38.42 0.22
#